data_AF-A0A1S3K357-F1
#
_entry.id   AF-A0A1S3K357-F1
#
_cell.length_a   1.000
_cell.length_b   1.000
_cell.length_c   1.000
_cell.angle_alpha   90.00
_cell.angle_beta   90.00
_cell.angle_gamma   90.00
#
_symmetry.space_group_name_H-M   'P 1'
#
loop_
_entity.id
_entity.type
_entity.pdbx_description
1 polymer ?
#
loop_
_entity_poly.entity_id
_entity_poly.type
_entity_poly.pdbx_seq_one_letter_code
_entity_poly.pdbx_strand_id
1 'polypeptide(L)'
;MEIRFRYYRVCAFLSLFSSGCFSNPLYPYGTGAGDYIAPKNDDGSTERLNIGVDFPYFDEYYSSLYVNTNGLLSFREMVGQYKPEAFPLGNMRRLVAPFWGDVDTTKQGDIYYRSSTDQTVLDKATEDVRRAFVDQSRFRASWVFVATWVEVTHYNAGSFFSCLTPGPSCPRNTFQAVLATNGRHSFAIFNYGDITWTLGTASESIHAQAGFNAGDGVRYYNIPGSLTSNVVNIETTSNVNIPGRWVFRIDAAAVISGGCNTKGTLILSSFRGSMLGGTEIKISGPCYTDTDQVVCMFNNTRIPGALIPDRMQAKCFTPPMFSKERVPLQVSVDGGTTFPYVAYYQPEYSENEQLYQIERVDPKAWRTGGPYVIKWLPNSIAASSVDIDLLAIYKEYNEPRTVIAHHWEQVARNQANNGTADVQQLIRSCTAQVYVGAIRISPAGSAAGDVQKKPVIWSSLHSLQWYVHAYLATRLVDSSLQLTWSSTYMPDLLEGLRYGAPLNQKSSWADALSYVNEFENRVNIGKVLCTDWLEVDYDVNNTVALAVLPSCPCTLQQAQRDLGRYQTDQECFRGSNRPDNCELNPGAVHCVRSTMCGVSGIGLQCCYNQKGDLLDVRDFKFINGVGHAVGGGTLDRSHPTCRNPNLIPQLSHLLDDILPQHICCMWTSKREWSKDAGYCLDTYLIGRRSSDCKGYVPPRPASGFGDPHIVTLDGVRYMFNGIGEYVILQLENHNFTLQGRTQQVTGESGALMKATAWTAFAMRSVLSNVTVQLTAGRQGMIHAMVNSERLDFMDSDSHSQEGITLQLVPDQNNSSRSGVNVAFQEENIFLEVKSMEDILHFMLYLPEDSKGMTRGLLGRWNDDPDDDFSAVNGQVLPANASVREIHYGFGETWRVTEATSLFSYDMGRSFDYFQNASFVPIFDAAVGASNETRQKALEMCGDDNDECLFDFIITGREEIAMTSKSMMVEYKQAMNDTKMVVTCGYLETPSNCSKFADNYLEGSLVRFECDSGFVLTGSKVRQCLNDGTWDGEETICKKEQLGYLWIIGCVVAALVLLLVGAIVIFICIRKRRVRKNSEYETAAVVYEVAKDTKKDQNTYEEPENPTAYDVPGNPYEVPAGRADKIENIYSNEPAGENVYENTKRK
;
A
#
# COMPACT_ATOMS: atom_id res chain seq x y z
N MET A 1 72.59 -8.77 28.21
CA MET A 1 71.14 -8.99 28.36
C MET A 1 70.64 -8.09 29.48
N GLU A 2 70.78 -6.76 29.37
CA GLU A 2 70.09 -5.85 28.41
C GLU A 2 68.61 -5.65 28.82
N ILE A 3 68.18 -4.52 29.40
CA ILE A 3 68.23 -3.09 28.99
C ILE A 3 66.97 -2.71 28.17
N ARG A 4 66.24 -1.69 28.69
CA ARG A 4 65.05 -1.01 28.11
C ARG A 4 63.77 -1.88 28.03
N PHE A 5 62.55 -1.37 28.23
CA PHE A 5 62.09 -0.03 28.65
C PHE A 5 61.02 -0.13 29.76
N ARG A 6 61.02 0.81 30.71
CA ARG A 6 59.89 1.14 31.61
C ARG A 6 59.81 2.67 31.69
N TYR A 7 58.73 3.29 31.22
CA TYR A 7 58.25 4.62 31.64
C TYR A 7 56.96 5.00 30.88
N TYR A 8 55.79 4.61 31.39
CA TYR A 8 54.49 5.20 31.00
C TYR A 8 53.41 4.88 32.05
N ARG A 9 53.22 5.80 33.01
CA ARG A 9 51.99 6.04 33.81
C ARG A 9 52.24 7.23 34.75
N VAL A 10 51.16 7.85 35.24
CA VAL A 10 51.16 9.04 36.11
C VAL A 10 51.60 10.35 35.42
N CYS A 11 50.79 10.78 34.46
CA CYS A 11 50.51 12.21 34.17
C CYS A 11 49.10 12.31 33.57
N ALA A 12 48.10 12.05 34.42
CA ALA A 12 46.69 12.34 34.18
C ALA A 12 46.18 13.10 35.41
N PHE A 13 45.14 13.93 35.23
CA PHE A 13 44.77 15.06 36.12
C PHE A 13 45.79 16.22 36.11
N LEU A 14 45.76 17.04 35.05
CA LEU A 14 45.75 18.52 35.11
C LEU A 14 45.77 19.14 33.70
N SER A 15 44.62 19.11 33.01
CA SER A 15 44.45 19.76 31.70
C SER A 15 42.99 20.19 31.42
N LEU A 16 42.25 20.56 32.47
CA LEU A 16 40.95 21.23 32.34
C LEU A 16 41.14 22.74 32.16
N PHE A 17 41.62 23.14 30.98
CA PHE A 17 41.41 24.49 30.43
C PHE A 17 41.10 24.36 28.94
N SER A 18 39.96 24.90 28.54
CA SER A 18 39.41 24.76 27.20
C SER A 18 40.04 25.74 26.20
N SER A 19 41.15 25.32 25.58
CA SER A 19 41.52 25.84 24.27
C SER A 19 40.71 25.08 23.22
N GLY A 20 39.70 25.73 22.63
CA GLY A 20 38.92 25.15 21.54
C GLY A 20 39.82 24.84 20.35
N CYS A 21 40.03 23.55 20.06
CA CYS A 21 40.76 23.14 18.87
C CYS A 21 39.84 23.36 17.67
N PHE A 22 40.09 24.43 16.91
CA PHE A 22 39.44 24.64 15.61
C PHE A 22 39.76 23.45 14.72
N SER A 23 38.75 22.60 14.47
CA SER A 23 38.89 21.46 13.58
C SER A 23 38.98 21.96 12.15
N ASN A 24 40.11 21.66 11.50
CA ASN A 24 40.31 22.01 10.09
C ASN A 24 39.16 21.44 9.24
N PRO A 25 38.37 22.28 8.52
CA PRO A 25 37.16 21.83 7.81
C PRO A 25 37.47 20.96 6.58
N LEU A 26 38.70 21.01 6.08
CA LEU A 26 39.14 20.32 4.86
C LEU A 26 39.00 18.79 4.97
N TYR A 27 38.74 18.15 3.83
CA TYR A 27 38.90 16.72 3.62
C TYR A 27 40.37 16.37 3.39
N PRO A 28 40.84 15.16 3.75
CA PRO A 28 42.23 14.76 3.52
C PRO A 28 42.61 14.91 2.04
N TYR A 29 43.71 15.60 1.77
CA TYR A 29 44.20 15.93 0.43
C TYR A 29 45.72 15.69 0.32
N GLY A 30 46.24 15.76 -0.90
CA GLY A 30 47.64 15.55 -1.23
C GLY A 30 47.95 14.11 -1.67
N THR A 31 49.16 13.87 -2.18
CA THR A 31 49.59 12.55 -2.67
C THR A 31 49.53 11.47 -1.60
N GLY A 32 49.75 11.81 -0.33
CA GLY A 32 49.57 10.91 0.82
C GLY A 32 48.12 10.49 1.10
N ALA A 33 47.14 11.18 0.51
CA ALA A 33 45.72 10.83 0.52
C ALA A 33 45.25 10.21 -0.81
N GLY A 34 46.17 9.94 -1.74
CA GLY A 34 45.88 9.36 -3.06
C GLY A 34 45.51 10.38 -4.15
N ASP A 35 45.77 11.67 -3.95
CA ASP A 35 45.43 12.70 -4.94
C ASP A 35 46.41 12.77 -6.12
N TYR A 36 45.85 13.02 -7.30
CA TYR A 36 46.58 13.51 -8.47
C TYR A 36 46.88 15.00 -8.31
N ILE A 37 47.96 15.46 -8.95
CA ILE A 37 48.35 16.88 -9.00
C ILE A 37 47.96 17.43 -10.37
N ALA A 38 47.24 18.54 -10.43
CA ALA A 38 46.94 19.20 -11.70
C ALA A 38 48.21 19.85 -12.29
N PRO A 39 48.33 19.97 -13.63
CA PRO A 39 49.46 20.64 -14.26
C PRO A 39 49.62 22.09 -13.77
N LYS A 40 50.86 22.49 -13.50
CA LYS A 40 51.24 23.88 -13.22
C LYS A 40 50.93 24.73 -14.45
N ASN A 41 49.98 25.64 -14.33
CA ASN A 41 49.61 26.56 -15.39
C ASN A 41 49.02 27.88 -14.84
N ASP A 42 48.90 28.83 -15.76
CA ASP A 42 48.19 30.11 -15.65
C ASP A 42 46.98 29.99 -16.60
N ASP A 43 45.74 30.18 -16.13
CA ASP A 43 44.50 29.96 -16.89
C ASP A 43 44.27 28.54 -17.46
N GLY A 44 44.74 27.52 -16.75
CA GLY A 44 44.68 26.12 -17.17
C GLY A 44 43.44 25.34 -16.73
N SER A 45 43.33 24.13 -17.27
CA SER A 45 42.48 23.06 -16.74
C SER A 45 43.17 21.71 -16.89
N THR A 46 42.74 20.71 -16.13
CA THR A 46 43.05 19.30 -16.41
C THR A 46 42.51 18.90 -17.79
N GLU A 47 42.94 17.75 -18.30
CA GLU A 47 42.17 17.03 -19.31
C GLU A 47 40.78 16.62 -18.77
N ARG A 48 39.91 16.10 -19.65
CA ARG A 48 38.55 15.69 -19.30
C ARG A 48 38.58 14.47 -18.37
N LEU A 49 38.27 14.66 -17.10
CA LEU A 49 38.24 13.60 -16.11
C LEU A 49 36.92 12.83 -16.23
N ASN A 50 36.97 11.55 -16.60
CA ASN A 50 35.83 10.64 -16.50
C ASN A 50 35.64 10.24 -15.02
N ILE A 51 34.43 10.44 -14.47
CA ILE A 51 34.15 10.19 -13.05
C ILE A 51 33.44 8.86 -12.79
N GLY A 52 33.11 8.09 -13.82
CA GLY A 52 32.55 6.73 -13.73
C GLY A 52 31.05 6.68 -13.38
N VAL A 53 30.58 7.51 -12.46
CA VAL A 53 29.17 7.66 -12.07
C VAL A 53 28.45 8.73 -12.89
N ASP A 54 27.11 8.74 -12.85
CA ASP A 54 26.30 9.87 -13.28
C ASP A 54 26.10 10.83 -12.08
N PHE A 55 26.67 12.02 -12.18
CA PHE A 55 26.53 13.08 -11.19
C PHE A 55 25.45 14.07 -11.62
N PRO A 56 24.26 14.09 -10.98
CA PRO A 56 23.25 15.09 -11.31
C PRO A 56 23.75 16.50 -10.95
N TYR A 57 23.50 17.49 -11.81
CA TYR A 57 23.75 18.90 -11.49
C TYR A 57 22.79 19.80 -12.26
N PHE A 58 22.03 20.60 -11.50
CA PHE A 58 20.73 21.13 -11.90
C PHE A 58 19.90 20.03 -12.62
N ASP A 59 19.39 20.34 -13.80
CA ASP A 59 18.51 19.54 -14.65
C ASP A 59 19.19 18.46 -15.50
N GLU A 60 20.52 18.27 -15.42
CA GLU A 60 21.25 17.26 -16.20
C GLU A 60 21.99 16.24 -15.32
N TYR A 61 22.58 15.22 -15.95
CA TYR A 61 23.53 14.26 -15.35
C TYR A 61 24.88 14.28 -16.08
N TYR A 62 25.99 14.17 -15.34
CA TYR A 62 27.35 14.24 -15.86
C TYR A 62 28.20 13.04 -15.50
N SER A 63 28.88 12.48 -16.51
CA SER A 63 29.90 11.43 -16.36
C SER A 63 31.33 11.95 -16.44
N SER A 64 31.53 13.28 -16.49
CA SER A 64 32.85 13.90 -16.55
C SER A 64 32.90 15.32 -16.04
N LEU A 65 34.08 15.77 -15.60
CA LEU A 65 34.36 17.18 -15.26
C LEU A 65 35.81 17.57 -15.57
N TYR A 66 36.13 18.85 -15.40
CA TYR A 66 37.48 19.42 -15.47
C TYR A 66 37.79 20.15 -14.14
N VAL A 67 39.05 20.11 -13.69
CA VAL A 67 39.55 20.96 -12.59
C VAL A 67 40.34 22.11 -13.18
N ASN A 68 40.01 23.34 -12.79
CA ASN A 68 40.57 24.57 -13.36
C ASN A 68 41.59 25.23 -12.41
N THR A 69 42.62 25.91 -12.94
CA THR A 69 43.60 26.62 -12.09
C THR A 69 42.95 27.72 -11.27
N ASN A 70 42.02 28.44 -11.89
CA ASN A 70 41.34 29.63 -11.38
C ASN A 70 40.22 29.32 -10.37
N GLY A 71 40.30 28.18 -9.67
CA GLY A 71 39.45 27.90 -8.50
C GLY A 71 38.00 27.47 -8.80
N LEU A 72 37.78 26.79 -9.94
CA LEU A 72 36.48 26.22 -10.32
C LEU A 72 36.56 24.79 -10.85
N LEU A 73 35.40 24.11 -10.88
CA LEU A 73 35.14 22.88 -11.62
C LEU A 73 34.13 23.16 -12.73
N SER A 74 34.29 22.53 -13.89
CA SER A 74 33.34 22.65 -15.01
C SER A 74 32.95 21.27 -15.58
N PHE A 75 31.70 21.12 -16.03
CA PHE A 75 31.16 19.82 -16.46
C PHE A 75 31.09 19.61 -17.99
N ARG A 76 31.06 20.70 -18.78
CA ARG A 76 30.87 20.67 -20.24
C ARG A 76 32.14 20.98 -21.04
N GLU A 77 32.86 22.03 -20.67
CA GLU A 77 34.03 22.56 -21.39
C GLU A 77 35.12 23.08 -20.43
N MET A 78 36.34 23.26 -20.94
CA MET A 78 37.43 23.93 -20.21
C MET A 78 37.20 25.45 -20.17
N VAL A 79 37.57 26.11 -19.06
CA VAL A 79 37.32 27.55 -18.86
C VAL A 79 38.62 28.35 -18.85
N GLY A 80 39.00 28.93 -19.98
CA GLY A 80 40.17 29.82 -20.10
C GLY A 80 39.93 31.27 -19.64
N GLN A 81 38.96 31.52 -18.75
CA GLN A 81 38.65 32.86 -18.24
C GLN A 81 39.28 33.09 -16.86
N TYR A 82 40.24 34.03 -16.85
CA TYR A 82 40.99 34.48 -15.68
C TYR A 82 40.21 35.45 -14.78
N LYS A 83 39.55 36.43 -15.41
CA LYS A 83 38.63 37.34 -14.72
C LYS A 83 37.30 36.64 -14.42
N PRO A 84 36.83 36.62 -13.16
CA PRO A 84 35.49 36.14 -12.83
C PRO A 84 34.40 36.95 -13.56
N GLU A 85 33.46 36.25 -14.17
CA GLU A 85 32.31 36.85 -14.87
C GLU A 85 31.04 36.61 -14.04
N ALA A 86 30.22 37.66 -13.86
CA ALA A 86 29.10 37.62 -12.93
C ALA A 86 28.05 36.57 -13.34
N PHE A 87 27.73 35.65 -12.43
CA PHE A 87 26.63 34.71 -12.65
C PHE A 87 25.27 35.45 -12.69
N PRO A 88 24.31 35.06 -13.56
CA PRO A 88 24.32 33.84 -14.37
C PRO A 88 25.03 33.98 -15.73
N LEU A 89 25.76 32.94 -16.13
CA LEU A 89 26.38 32.82 -17.46
C LEU A 89 25.58 31.85 -18.33
N GLY A 90 25.42 32.20 -19.61
CA GLY A 90 24.83 31.33 -20.63
C GLY A 90 25.84 30.36 -21.26
N ASN A 91 25.55 29.95 -22.50
CA ASN A 91 26.42 29.16 -23.36
C ASN A 91 26.92 27.84 -22.73
N MET A 92 26.07 27.13 -21.98
CA MET A 92 26.37 25.83 -21.36
C MET A 92 27.52 25.83 -20.33
N ARG A 93 27.97 27.02 -19.88
CA ARG A 93 29.00 27.18 -18.85
C ARG A 93 28.51 26.70 -17.48
N ARG A 94 28.61 25.39 -17.24
CA ARG A 94 28.16 24.75 -15.99
C ARG A 94 29.30 24.60 -15.00
N LEU A 95 29.25 25.44 -13.97
CA LEU A 95 30.40 25.78 -13.12
C LEU A 95 30.08 25.62 -11.64
N VAL A 96 30.92 24.88 -10.92
CA VAL A 96 30.98 24.86 -9.46
C VAL A 96 32.24 25.61 -9.05
N ALA A 97 32.07 26.82 -8.51
CA ALA A 97 33.17 27.72 -8.17
C ALA A 97 33.29 27.85 -6.64
N PRO A 98 34.17 27.08 -5.96
CA PRO A 98 34.49 27.35 -4.57
C PRO A 98 35.16 28.73 -4.38
N PHE A 99 36.03 29.16 -5.32
CA PHE A 99 36.67 30.48 -5.27
C PHE A 99 37.21 30.83 -6.67
N TRP A 100 36.36 31.28 -7.59
CA TRP A 100 36.81 31.70 -8.92
C TRP A 100 37.61 33.00 -8.82
N GLY A 101 38.88 32.96 -9.21
CA GLY A 101 39.78 34.11 -9.24
C GLY A 101 41.00 33.87 -10.13
N ASP A 102 41.77 34.94 -10.34
CA ASP A 102 42.94 35.04 -11.22
C ASP A 102 44.15 34.30 -10.58
N VAL A 103 44.26 32.96 -10.71
CA VAL A 103 45.17 32.09 -9.93
C VAL A 103 46.37 31.59 -10.74
N ASP A 104 47.57 32.02 -10.34
CA ASP A 104 48.84 31.63 -10.96
C ASP A 104 49.53 30.54 -10.12
N THR A 105 49.30 29.27 -10.48
CA THR A 105 49.95 28.12 -9.81
C THR A 105 51.42 27.98 -10.15
N THR A 106 51.92 28.64 -11.21
CA THR A 106 53.31 28.55 -11.66
C THR A 106 54.28 29.18 -10.67
N LYS A 107 53.78 30.15 -9.88
CA LYS A 107 54.54 30.81 -8.81
C LYS A 107 54.51 30.07 -7.47
N GLN A 108 53.32 29.73 -6.97
CA GLN A 108 53.14 29.16 -5.63
C GLN A 108 51.79 28.44 -5.50
N GLY A 109 51.79 27.37 -4.72
CA GLY A 109 50.59 26.59 -4.39
C GLY A 109 50.24 25.53 -5.44
N ASP A 110 49.64 24.43 -4.99
CA ASP A 110 49.34 23.24 -5.78
C ASP A 110 47.83 22.98 -5.83
N ILE A 111 47.40 22.19 -6.81
CA ILE A 111 46.01 21.74 -6.94
C ILE A 111 45.99 20.22 -6.91
N TYR A 112 45.37 19.67 -5.88
CA TYR A 112 45.23 18.24 -5.66
C TYR A 112 43.78 17.79 -5.92
N TYR A 113 43.59 16.66 -6.60
CA TYR A 113 42.25 16.12 -6.84
C TYR A 113 42.19 14.60 -6.87
N ARG A 114 41.03 14.04 -6.47
CA ARG A 114 40.69 12.62 -6.67
C ARG A 114 39.19 12.38 -6.83
N SER A 115 38.86 11.38 -7.64
CA SER A 115 37.60 10.61 -7.56
C SER A 115 37.78 9.52 -6.50
N SER A 116 36.79 9.27 -5.66
CA SER A 116 36.91 8.34 -4.52
C SER A 116 35.60 7.62 -4.19
N THR A 117 35.73 6.32 -3.96
CA THR A 117 34.72 5.43 -3.37
C THR A 117 35.22 4.84 -2.03
N ASP A 118 36.22 5.49 -1.41
CA ASP A 118 36.74 5.05 -0.10
C ASP A 118 35.70 5.29 1.00
N GLN A 119 35.39 4.23 1.77
CA GLN A 119 34.31 4.27 2.76
C GLN A 119 34.49 5.39 3.81
N THR A 120 35.72 5.72 4.21
CA THR A 120 35.95 6.78 5.21
C THR A 120 35.64 8.18 4.65
N VAL A 121 35.84 8.37 3.35
CA VAL A 121 35.48 9.61 2.63
C VAL A 121 33.97 9.64 2.37
N LEU A 122 33.36 8.52 1.96
CA LEU A 122 31.92 8.39 1.74
C LEU A 122 31.12 8.61 3.03
N ASP A 123 31.55 8.05 4.16
CA ASP A 123 30.91 8.22 5.47
C ASP A 123 31.00 9.68 5.96
N LYS A 124 32.17 10.34 5.79
CA LYS A 124 32.32 11.76 6.14
C LYS A 124 31.39 12.65 5.31
N ALA A 125 31.32 12.43 3.99
CA ALA A 125 30.42 13.18 3.11
C ALA A 125 28.95 12.91 3.43
N THR A 126 28.60 11.66 3.75
CA THR A 126 27.25 11.27 4.17
C THR A 126 26.80 12.00 5.43
N GLU A 127 27.66 12.07 6.46
CA GLU A 127 27.35 12.76 7.72
C GLU A 127 27.34 14.30 7.57
N ASP A 128 28.25 14.87 6.77
CA ASP A 128 28.24 16.31 6.46
C ASP A 128 26.94 16.72 5.73
N VAL A 129 26.47 15.92 4.76
CA VAL A 129 25.18 16.13 4.07
C VAL A 129 23.99 15.99 5.02
N ARG A 130 23.92 14.93 5.82
CA ARG A 130 22.83 14.68 6.81
C ARG A 130 22.79 15.72 7.94
N ARG A 131 23.86 16.49 8.14
CA ARG A 131 23.90 17.64 9.05
C ARG A 131 23.35 18.91 8.40
N ALA A 132 23.71 19.12 7.14
CA ALA A 132 23.25 20.27 6.36
C ALA A 132 21.78 20.17 5.94
N PHE A 133 21.29 18.98 5.61
CA PHE A 133 19.95 18.74 5.10
C PHE A 133 19.22 17.69 5.94
N VAL A 134 18.07 18.08 6.49
CA VAL A 134 17.31 17.28 7.45
C VAL A 134 16.44 16.23 6.76
N ASP A 135 15.89 16.58 5.59
CA ASP A 135 15.19 15.74 4.62
C ASP A 135 16.10 14.63 4.07
N GLN A 136 17.38 14.90 3.91
CA GLN A 136 18.37 13.95 3.38
C GLN A 136 18.81 12.87 4.39
N SER A 137 17.96 12.56 5.37
CA SER A 137 18.25 11.67 6.50
C SER A 137 18.70 10.26 6.10
N ARG A 138 18.22 9.76 4.95
CA ARG A 138 18.56 8.45 4.38
C ARG A 138 19.71 8.47 3.37
N PHE A 139 20.15 9.64 2.89
CA PHE A 139 21.24 9.78 1.90
C PHE A 139 22.48 9.00 2.33
N ARG A 140 23.16 8.34 1.39
CA ARG A 140 24.49 7.74 1.55
C ARG A 140 25.28 8.06 0.30
N ALA A 141 26.45 8.67 0.42
CA ALA A 141 27.32 8.88 -0.72
C ALA A 141 27.82 7.52 -1.23
N SER A 142 27.62 7.23 -2.52
CA SER A 142 28.29 6.13 -3.23
C SER A 142 29.57 6.59 -3.91
N TRP A 143 29.70 7.90 -4.14
CA TRP A 143 30.83 8.54 -4.79
C TRP A 143 31.11 9.93 -4.22
N VAL A 144 32.40 10.26 -4.10
CA VAL A 144 32.88 11.60 -3.71
C VAL A 144 34.06 12.01 -4.61
N PHE A 145 34.08 13.26 -5.05
CA PHE A 145 35.24 13.90 -5.68
C PHE A 145 35.74 15.05 -4.82
N VAL A 146 37.05 15.10 -4.58
CA VAL A 146 37.72 16.16 -3.82
C VAL A 146 38.63 16.92 -4.77
N ALA A 147 38.57 18.25 -4.77
CA ALA A 147 39.56 19.14 -5.38
C ALA A 147 39.98 20.23 -4.39
N THR A 148 41.28 20.36 -4.16
CA THR A 148 41.87 21.28 -3.16
C THR A 148 42.93 22.15 -3.83
N TRP A 149 42.73 23.46 -3.81
CA TRP A 149 43.71 24.47 -4.15
C TRP A 149 44.41 24.87 -2.86
N VAL A 150 45.68 24.54 -2.68
CA VAL A 150 46.42 24.75 -1.43
C VAL A 150 47.58 25.72 -1.61
N GLU A 151 47.63 26.72 -0.72
CA GLU A 151 48.61 27.82 -0.73
C GLU A 151 48.70 28.60 -2.06
N VAL A 152 47.64 28.62 -2.87
CA VAL A 152 47.65 29.23 -4.20
C VAL A 152 47.69 30.76 -4.14
N THR A 153 48.47 31.37 -5.04
CA THR A 153 48.61 32.82 -5.15
C THR A 153 47.96 33.35 -6.43
N HIS A 154 47.78 34.67 -6.52
CA HIS A 154 47.14 35.29 -7.68
C HIS A 154 48.13 35.65 -8.79
N TYR A 155 47.62 35.82 -10.01
CA TYR A 155 48.40 36.36 -11.12
C TYR A 155 49.05 37.70 -10.74
N ASN A 156 50.31 37.88 -11.15
CA ASN A 156 51.14 39.01 -10.78
C ASN A 156 51.38 39.20 -9.25
N ALA A 157 51.18 38.17 -8.42
CA ALA A 157 51.69 38.12 -7.04
C ALA A 157 53.22 37.96 -7.04
N GLY A 158 53.95 39.07 -7.05
CA GLY A 158 55.41 39.09 -6.92
C GLY A 158 56.18 38.24 -7.94
N SER A 159 57.42 37.92 -7.57
CA SER A 159 58.30 36.95 -8.24
C SER A 159 58.33 35.61 -7.47
N PHE A 160 58.76 34.53 -8.13
CA PHE A 160 59.00 33.23 -7.50
C PHE A 160 59.84 33.32 -6.21
N PHE A 161 60.92 34.10 -6.21
CA PHE A 161 61.79 34.26 -5.03
C PHE A 161 61.09 34.99 -3.87
N SER A 162 60.18 35.94 -4.15
CA SER A 162 59.36 36.60 -3.13
C SER A 162 58.15 35.77 -2.66
N CYS A 163 57.90 34.62 -3.30
CA CYS A 163 56.90 33.64 -2.87
C CYS A 163 57.44 32.53 -1.97
N LEU A 164 58.76 32.47 -1.71
CA LEU A 164 59.37 31.45 -0.85
C LEU A 164 58.84 31.43 0.59
N THR A 165 58.26 32.54 1.06
CA THR A 165 57.63 32.67 2.39
C THR A 165 56.24 33.31 2.25
N PRO A 166 55.21 32.86 3.01
CA PRO A 166 53.93 33.55 3.08
C PRO A 166 54.08 35.01 3.53
N GLY A 167 53.31 35.93 2.95
CA GLY A 167 53.25 37.33 3.39
C GLY A 167 52.65 38.27 2.34
N PRO A 168 52.60 39.59 2.60
CA PRO A 168 51.95 40.56 1.71
C PRO A 168 52.54 40.65 0.29
N SER A 169 53.76 40.16 0.06
CA SER A 169 54.39 40.08 -1.27
C SER A 169 54.00 38.85 -2.10
N CYS A 170 53.40 37.85 -1.46
CA CYS A 170 52.87 36.65 -2.09
C CYS A 170 51.78 36.06 -1.16
N PRO A 171 50.57 36.64 -1.18
CA PRO A 171 49.46 36.14 -0.38
C PRO A 171 49.03 34.77 -0.91
N ARG A 172 48.51 33.93 -0.01
CA ARG A 172 48.18 32.52 -0.27
C ARG A 172 46.75 32.24 0.18
N ASN A 173 45.99 31.55 -0.65
CA ASN A 173 44.65 31.06 -0.32
C ASN A 173 44.65 29.52 -0.28
N THR A 174 43.89 28.93 0.64
CA THR A 174 43.64 27.48 0.66
C THR A 174 42.13 27.22 0.69
N PHE A 175 41.61 26.53 -0.32
CA PHE A 175 40.19 26.21 -0.44
C PHE A 175 39.96 24.90 -1.17
N GLN A 176 38.78 24.31 -0.97
CA GLN A 176 38.45 22.97 -1.42
C GLN A 176 36.98 22.88 -1.83
N ALA A 177 36.72 22.21 -2.94
CA ALA A 177 35.41 21.69 -3.28
C ALA A 177 35.38 20.17 -3.06
N VAL A 178 34.30 19.70 -2.44
CA VAL A 178 33.96 18.27 -2.33
C VAL A 178 32.58 18.08 -2.96
N LEU A 179 32.53 17.32 -4.05
CA LEU A 179 31.28 16.88 -4.67
C LEU A 179 30.92 15.50 -4.11
N ALA A 180 29.66 15.27 -3.74
CA ALA A 180 29.18 13.98 -3.26
C ALA A 180 27.86 13.60 -3.95
N THR A 181 27.66 12.33 -4.29
CA THR A 181 26.39 11.82 -4.83
C THR A 181 26.09 10.40 -4.39
N ASN A 182 24.82 10.02 -4.50
CA ASN A 182 24.31 8.64 -4.47
C ASN A 182 23.80 8.17 -5.84
N GLY A 183 24.06 8.91 -6.92
CA GLY A 183 23.51 8.70 -8.27
C GLY A 183 22.17 9.41 -8.55
N ARG A 184 21.46 9.88 -7.51
CA ARG A 184 20.16 10.59 -7.64
C ARG A 184 20.20 12.03 -7.13
N HIS A 185 20.86 12.26 -6.01
CA HIS A 185 21.05 13.57 -5.39
C HIS A 185 22.52 13.92 -5.36
N SER A 186 22.82 15.22 -5.41
CA SER A 186 24.19 15.69 -5.43
C SER A 186 24.38 16.92 -4.56
N PHE A 187 25.57 16.98 -3.96
CA PHE A 187 25.92 17.98 -2.98
C PHE A 187 27.29 18.54 -3.28
N ALA A 188 27.46 19.83 -3.02
CA ALA A 188 28.74 20.49 -2.97
C ALA A 188 29.00 20.97 -1.54
N ILE A 189 30.13 20.56 -0.98
CA ILE A 189 30.69 21.10 0.26
C ILE A 189 31.90 21.94 -0.15
N PHE A 190 31.90 23.22 0.18
CA PHE A 190 33.09 24.06 0.08
C PHE A 190 33.72 24.19 1.48
N ASN A 191 35.03 23.95 1.57
CA ASN A 191 35.81 24.11 2.79
C ASN A 191 36.95 25.10 2.52
N TYR A 192 37.13 26.07 3.41
CA TYR A 192 38.13 27.13 3.32
C TYR A 192 39.11 27.00 4.50
N GLY A 193 40.39 27.10 4.20
CA GLY A 193 41.43 27.46 5.18
C GLY A 193 41.66 28.96 5.13
N ASP A 194 42.91 29.39 5.27
CA ASP A 194 43.29 30.80 5.18
C ASP A 194 42.96 31.40 3.79
N ILE A 195 42.27 32.53 3.76
CA ILE A 195 41.95 33.33 2.57
C ILE A 195 42.54 34.74 2.76
N THR A 196 43.74 34.96 2.22
CA THR A 196 44.50 36.21 2.41
C THR A 196 44.46 37.18 1.25
N TRP A 197 43.91 36.78 0.09
CA TRP A 197 43.68 37.66 -1.06
C TRP A 197 42.30 37.47 -1.69
N THR A 198 41.77 38.53 -2.32
CA THR A 198 40.46 38.53 -3.01
C THR A 198 40.50 39.15 -4.41
N LEU A 199 41.66 39.66 -4.84
CA LEU A 199 41.90 40.33 -6.12
C LEU A 199 43.14 39.73 -6.78
N GLY A 200 43.12 39.54 -8.09
CA GLY A 200 44.35 39.46 -8.88
C GLY A 200 44.79 40.85 -9.33
N THR A 201 46.10 41.08 -9.45
CA THR A 201 46.62 42.42 -9.82
C THR A 201 46.36 42.79 -11.29
N ALA A 202 45.91 41.84 -12.13
CA ALA A 202 45.48 42.08 -13.50
C ALA A 202 43.94 42.08 -13.68
N SER A 203 43.17 41.79 -12.63
CA SER A 203 41.71 41.62 -12.71
C SER A 203 40.91 42.94 -12.72
N GLU A 204 41.57 44.10 -12.92
CA GLU A 204 40.93 45.44 -12.97
C GLU A 204 40.04 45.78 -11.75
N SER A 205 40.43 45.31 -10.56
CA SER A 205 39.68 45.43 -9.29
C SER A 205 38.41 44.56 -9.19
N ILE A 206 38.22 43.56 -10.06
CA ILE A 206 37.18 42.53 -9.91
C ILE A 206 37.61 41.53 -8.83
N HIS A 207 36.78 41.36 -7.79
CA HIS A 207 37.02 40.39 -6.72
C HIS A 207 36.58 38.97 -7.10
N ALA A 208 37.11 37.97 -6.37
CA ALA A 208 36.77 36.57 -6.55
C ALA A 208 35.26 36.25 -6.35
N GLN A 209 34.78 35.21 -7.02
CA GLN A 209 33.38 34.76 -7.01
C GLN A 209 33.24 33.32 -6.51
N ALA A 210 32.37 33.09 -5.53
CA ALA A 210 32.07 31.76 -5.02
C ALA A 210 30.58 31.42 -5.25
N GLY A 211 30.27 30.26 -5.83
CA GLY A 211 28.90 29.91 -6.22
C GLY A 211 28.76 28.82 -7.28
N PHE A 212 27.63 28.86 -7.97
CA PHE A 212 27.15 27.84 -8.91
C PHE A 212 26.48 28.48 -10.12
N ASN A 213 26.64 27.90 -11.31
CA ASN A 213 26.00 28.37 -12.54
C ASN A 213 25.45 27.21 -13.41
N ALA A 214 24.19 27.31 -13.85
CA ALA A 214 23.51 26.28 -14.65
C ALA A 214 23.76 26.37 -16.17
N GLY A 215 24.45 27.40 -16.65
CA GLY A 215 24.80 27.54 -18.08
C GLY A 215 23.67 28.01 -19.01
N ASP A 216 22.46 28.27 -18.50
CA ASP A 216 21.34 28.87 -19.25
C ASP A 216 21.34 30.41 -19.27
N GLY A 217 22.12 31.06 -18.40
CA GLY A 217 22.01 32.50 -18.18
C GLY A 217 20.80 32.89 -17.32
N VAL A 218 20.19 31.94 -16.59
CA VAL A 218 19.02 32.17 -15.73
C VAL A 218 19.24 31.64 -14.30
N ARG A 219 19.69 30.39 -14.15
CA ARG A 219 19.84 29.72 -12.85
C ARG A 219 21.28 29.75 -12.35
N TYR A 220 21.44 30.27 -11.15
CA TYR A 220 22.71 30.42 -10.47
C TYR A 220 22.52 30.56 -8.96
N TYR A 221 23.62 30.55 -8.22
CA TYR A 221 23.65 30.92 -6.81
C TYR A 221 25.01 31.53 -6.48
N ASN A 222 25.03 32.70 -5.83
CA ASN A 222 26.25 33.35 -5.34
C ASN A 222 26.31 33.26 -3.81
N ILE A 223 27.47 32.86 -3.26
CA ILE A 223 27.73 32.92 -1.83
C ILE A 223 27.87 34.39 -1.39
N PRO A 224 27.28 34.80 -0.25
CA PRO A 224 27.37 36.18 0.24
C PRO A 224 28.81 36.71 0.27
N GLY A 225 29.00 37.93 -0.27
CA GLY A 225 30.31 38.57 -0.38
C GLY A 225 31.04 38.37 -1.72
N SER A 226 30.64 37.40 -2.54
CA SER A 226 31.20 37.17 -3.90
C SER A 226 31.18 38.44 -4.76
N LEU A 227 32.19 38.60 -5.62
CA LEU A 227 32.48 39.83 -6.39
C LEU A 227 32.69 41.10 -5.54
N THR A 228 32.90 40.98 -4.23
CA THR A 228 33.24 42.12 -3.35
C THR A 228 34.43 41.79 -2.46
N SER A 229 35.04 42.82 -1.86
CA SER A 229 36.09 42.66 -0.84
C SER A 229 35.69 41.77 0.34
N ASN A 230 34.39 41.63 0.60
CA ASN A 230 33.86 40.83 1.69
C ASN A 230 33.96 39.31 1.45
N VAL A 231 34.32 38.84 0.24
CA VAL A 231 34.56 37.41 -0.04
C VAL A 231 35.70 36.83 0.81
N VAL A 232 36.58 37.67 1.37
CA VAL A 232 37.60 37.26 2.36
C VAL A 232 36.97 36.57 3.58
N ASN A 233 35.78 36.98 4.01
CA ASN A 233 35.13 36.47 5.21
C ASN A 233 34.57 35.04 5.03
N ILE A 234 34.72 34.41 3.86
CA ILE A 234 34.21 33.08 3.57
C ILE A 234 34.86 31.98 4.45
N GLU A 235 36.05 32.25 4.99
CA GLU A 235 36.77 31.42 5.98
C GLU A 235 36.15 31.46 7.39
N THR A 236 35.41 32.53 7.75
CA THR A 236 34.77 32.67 9.08
C THR A 236 33.26 32.49 9.05
N THR A 237 32.64 32.67 7.88
CA THR A 237 31.19 32.55 7.66
C THR A 237 30.79 31.15 7.17
N SER A 238 29.49 30.84 7.27
CA SER A 238 28.94 29.51 6.99
C SER A 238 27.42 29.57 6.84
N ASN A 239 26.82 28.66 6.07
CA ASN A 239 25.38 28.38 6.12
C ASN A 239 25.00 27.20 7.04
N VAL A 240 25.97 26.45 7.57
CA VAL A 240 25.76 25.24 8.41
C VAL A 240 26.31 25.37 9.83
N ASN A 241 26.58 26.60 10.28
CA ASN A 241 27.19 26.93 11.59
C ASN A 241 28.55 26.25 11.84
N ILE A 242 29.35 26.05 10.79
CA ILE A 242 30.74 25.56 10.87
C ILE A 242 31.61 26.58 10.11
N PRO A 243 32.37 27.46 10.78
CA PRO A 243 33.20 28.48 10.13
C PRO A 243 34.07 27.91 9.03
N GLY A 244 34.10 28.57 7.87
CA GLY A 244 34.88 28.14 6.72
C GLY A 244 34.31 26.92 6.00
N ARG A 245 33.07 26.50 6.31
CA ARG A 245 32.37 25.43 5.60
C ARG A 245 31.01 25.87 5.11
N TRP A 246 30.74 25.57 3.84
CA TRP A 246 29.46 25.80 3.17
C TRP A 246 28.95 24.52 2.51
N VAL A 247 27.65 24.27 2.57
CA VAL A 247 27.06 23.01 2.06
C VAL A 247 25.77 23.27 1.29
N PHE A 248 25.67 22.70 0.08
CA PHE A 248 24.61 22.95 -0.89
C PHE A 248 24.13 21.64 -1.53
N ARG A 249 22.82 21.54 -1.80
CA ARG A 249 22.23 20.50 -2.66
C ARG A 249 22.06 21.10 -4.06
N ILE A 250 22.51 20.37 -5.09
CA ILE A 250 22.74 20.90 -6.44
C ILE A 250 22.13 20.05 -7.56
N ASP A 251 21.36 19.00 -7.26
CA ASP A 251 20.56 18.20 -8.22
C ASP A 251 19.17 18.78 -8.53
N ALA A 252 18.78 19.85 -7.84
CA ALA A 252 17.45 20.45 -7.94
C ALA A 252 17.38 21.61 -8.95
N ALA A 253 16.16 22.04 -9.30
CA ALA A 253 15.93 23.15 -10.23
C ALA A 253 16.49 24.51 -9.76
N ALA A 254 16.83 24.64 -8.47
CA ALA A 254 17.64 25.72 -7.91
C ALA A 254 18.59 25.15 -6.85
N VAL A 255 19.72 25.82 -6.60
CA VAL A 255 20.63 25.42 -5.53
C VAL A 255 19.96 25.64 -4.18
N ILE A 256 19.88 24.58 -3.38
CA ILE A 256 19.31 24.64 -2.03
C ILE A 256 20.47 24.77 -1.05
N SER A 257 20.51 25.86 -0.29
CA SER A 257 21.46 26.04 0.82
C SER A 257 21.07 25.14 1.99
N GLY A 258 22.03 24.41 2.54
CA GLY A 258 21.85 23.66 3.79
C GLY A 258 21.73 24.58 5.01
N GLY A 259 21.39 24.00 6.16
CA GLY A 259 21.23 24.68 7.44
C GLY A 259 19.82 25.24 7.66
N CYS A 260 19.73 26.53 7.96
CA CYS A 260 18.50 27.20 8.38
C CYS A 260 17.94 28.16 7.31
N ASN A 261 16.68 28.57 7.48
CA ASN A 261 16.04 29.64 6.72
C ASN A 261 15.13 30.50 7.61
N THR A 262 15.11 31.80 7.37
CA THR A 262 14.27 32.78 8.11
C THR A 262 12.91 33.03 7.45
N LYS A 263 12.47 32.18 6.51
CA LYS A 263 11.28 32.40 5.66
C LYS A 263 9.97 31.91 6.30
N GLY A 264 9.99 31.40 7.52
CA GLY A 264 8.82 30.76 8.16
C GLY A 264 8.50 29.37 7.62
N THR A 265 9.32 28.80 6.74
CA THR A 265 9.12 27.47 6.15
C THR A 265 9.96 26.41 6.86
N LEU A 266 9.33 25.34 7.35
CA LEU A 266 10.04 24.18 7.92
C LEU A 266 10.41 23.16 6.86
N ILE A 267 11.52 22.46 7.07
CA ILE A 267 11.93 21.24 6.36
C ILE A 267 11.96 20.12 7.39
N LEU A 268 11.48 18.93 7.02
CA LEU A 268 11.27 17.80 7.93
C LEU A 268 12.07 16.58 7.44
N SER A 269 12.60 15.75 8.36
CA SER A 269 13.28 14.50 8.00
C SER A 269 12.38 13.39 7.48
N SER A 270 11.07 13.60 7.63
CA SER A 270 9.99 12.94 6.90
C SER A 270 8.78 13.85 7.03
N PHE A 271 8.03 14.07 5.94
CA PHE A 271 6.74 14.76 5.99
C PHE A 271 5.58 13.83 6.38
N ARG A 272 5.85 12.55 6.65
CA ARG A 272 4.85 11.50 6.88
C ARG A 272 5.28 10.44 7.91
N GLY A 273 4.30 9.68 8.40
CA GLY A 273 4.53 8.54 9.31
C GLY A 273 3.33 8.21 10.18
N SER A 274 3.52 7.27 11.11
CA SER A 274 2.44 6.61 11.87
C SER A 274 1.39 7.56 12.45
N MET A 275 0.12 7.31 12.14
CA MET A 275 -1.04 7.99 12.74
C MET A 275 -1.21 7.70 14.25
N LEU A 276 -0.52 6.69 14.80
CA LEU A 276 -0.43 6.49 16.26
C LEU A 276 0.55 7.49 16.91
N GLY A 277 1.40 8.14 16.12
CA GLY A 277 2.49 8.98 16.61
C GLY A 277 3.71 8.18 17.09
N GLY A 278 4.60 8.84 17.82
CA GLY A 278 5.87 8.29 18.29
C GLY A 278 7.02 8.38 17.27
N THR A 279 6.74 8.71 16.01
CA THR A 279 7.78 8.98 15.00
C THR A 279 8.60 10.20 15.40
N GLU A 280 9.93 10.04 15.51
CA GLU A 280 10.86 11.16 15.64
C GLU A 280 10.95 11.90 14.31
N ILE A 281 10.45 13.14 14.26
CA ILE A 281 10.76 14.06 13.17
C ILE A 281 11.89 14.99 13.61
N LYS A 282 12.91 15.11 12.76
CA LYS A 282 13.91 16.17 12.84
C LYS A 282 13.47 17.32 11.94
N ILE A 283 13.77 18.54 12.38
CA ILE A 283 13.20 19.76 11.82
C ILE A 283 14.32 20.76 11.62
N SER A 284 14.44 21.30 10.41
CA SER A 284 15.17 22.54 10.15
C SER A 284 14.22 23.62 9.62
N GLY A 285 14.70 24.85 9.56
CA GLY A 285 13.87 26.04 9.45
C GLY A 285 14.50 27.12 10.30
N PRO A 286 14.09 27.30 11.58
CA PRO A 286 14.73 28.24 12.48
C PRO A 286 16.26 28.11 12.51
N CYS A 287 16.95 29.24 12.60
CA CYS A 287 18.40 29.28 12.85
C CYS A 287 18.66 29.06 14.34
N TYR A 288 18.45 27.82 14.79
CA TYR A 288 18.39 27.46 16.20
C TYR A 288 19.65 27.85 16.98
N THR A 289 19.46 28.29 18.22
CA THR A 289 20.53 28.55 19.21
C THR A 289 20.37 27.67 20.45
N ASP A 290 21.45 27.43 21.20
CA ASP A 290 21.43 26.60 22.42
C ASP A 290 20.50 27.11 23.53
N THR A 291 20.01 28.36 23.43
CA THR A 291 19.04 28.96 24.36
C THR A 291 17.57 28.72 23.97
N ASP A 292 17.29 28.28 22.75
CA ASP A 292 15.92 28.22 22.21
C ASP A 292 15.04 27.18 22.92
N GLN A 293 13.78 27.53 23.15
CA GLN A 293 12.79 26.66 23.80
C GLN A 293 11.79 26.13 22.77
N VAL A 294 12.16 25.01 22.15
CA VAL A 294 11.41 24.43 21.02
C VAL A 294 10.09 23.80 21.46
N VAL A 295 9.00 24.19 20.81
CA VAL A 295 7.69 23.54 20.96
C VAL A 295 7.11 23.31 19.56
N CYS A 296 6.75 22.07 19.26
CA CYS A 296 5.98 21.72 18.07
C CYS A 296 4.49 21.73 18.37
N MET A 297 3.66 22.11 17.41
CA MET A 297 2.22 22.05 17.50
C MET A 297 1.66 21.38 16.25
N PHE A 298 1.06 20.21 16.42
CA PHE A 298 0.41 19.44 15.36
C PHE A 298 -1.10 19.64 15.49
N ASN A 299 -1.72 20.30 14.51
CA ASN A 299 -3.08 20.84 14.64
C ASN A 299 -3.20 21.71 15.92
N ASN A 300 -3.88 21.20 16.96
CA ASN A 300 -4.00 21.86 18.28
C ASN A 300 -3.12 21.24 19.38
N THR A 301 -2.43 20.12 19.11
CA THR A 301 -1.68 19.34 20.09
C THR A 301 -0.24 19.84 20.21
N ARG A 302 0.10 20.42 21.37
CA ARG A 302 1.44 20.92 21.67
C ARG A 302 2.35 19.83 22.23
N ILE A 303 3.53 19.67 21.62
CA ILE A 303 4.57 18.71 21.97
C ILE A 303 5.88 19.45 22.30
N PRO A 304 6.54 19.14 23.44
CA PRO A 304 7.89 19.64 23.71
C PRO A 304 8.90 19.13 22.68
N GLY A 305 9.65 20.06 22.09
CA GLY A 305 10.78 19.74 21.22
C GLY A 305 12.11 19.68 21.98
N ALA A 306 13.16 19.26 21.29
CA ALA A 306 14.54 19.32 21.76
C ALA A 306 15.48 19.74 20.63
N LEU A 307 16.52 20.50 20.95
CA LEU A 307 17.61 20.82 20.03
C LEU A 307 18.48 19.57 19.78
N ILE A 308 19.11 19.49 18.61
CA ILE A 308 20.11 18.47 18.29
C ILE A 308 21.50 19.13 18.36
N PRO A 309 22.36 18.76 19.34
CA PRO A 309 23.67 19.37 19.50
C PRO A 309 24.51 19.34 18.22
N ASP A 310 25.28 20.41 17.99
CA ASP A 310 26.14 20.63 16.83
C ASP A 310 25.42 20.57 15.46
N ARG A 311 24.09 20.74 15.43
CA ARG A 311 23.28 20.85 14.22
C ARG A 311 22.30 22.02 14.32
N MET A 312 22.04 22.71 13.22
CA MET A 312 20.96 23.71 13.11
C MET A 312 19.60 23.01 12.94
N GLN A 313 19.29 22.06 13.83
CA GLN A 313 18.14 21.18 13.76
C GLN A 313 17.54 21.00 15.16
N ALA A 314 16.21 20.97 15.23
CA ALA A 314 15.48 20.47 16.38
C ALA A 314 14.83 19.11 16.07
N LYS A 315 14.18 18.51 17.07
CA LYS A 315 13.34 17.33 16.89
C LYS A 315 12.13 17.32 17.81
N CYS A 316 11.09 16.64 17.36
CA CYS A 316 9.84 16.42 18.07
C CYS A 316 9.33 14.99 17.82
N PHE A 317 8.52 14.47 18.74
CA PHE A 317 7.81 13.21 18.55
C PHE A 317 6.37 13.51 18.11
N THR A 318 5.88 12.80 17.11
CA THR A 318 4.52 12.99 16.61
C THR A 318 3.48 12.51 17.64
N PRO A 319 2.38 13.25 17.86
CA PRO A 319 1.24 12.75 18.61
C PRO A 319 0.42 11.74 17.77
N PRO A 320 -0.54 11.02 18.35
CA PRO A 320 -1.59 10.35 17.59
C PRO A 320 -2.39 11.39 16.79
N MET A 321 -2.69 11.08 15.53
CA MET A 321 -3.30 11.99 14.57
C MET A 321 -4.22 11.21 13.62
N PHE A 322 -5.46 11.00 14.03
CA PHE A 322 -6.48 10.33 13.22
C PHE A 322 -7.08 11.31 12.21
N SER A 323 -6.36 11.52 11.11
CA SER A 323 -6.76 12.36 10.00
C SER A 323 -6.44 11.68 8.67
N LYS A 324 -7.32 11.86 7.67
CA LYS A 324 -7.03 11.57 6.26
C LYS A 324 -6.21 12.69 5.59
N GLU A 325 -6.38 13.93 6.06
CA GLU A 325 -5.78 15.14 5.48
C GLU A 325 -4.48 15.52 6.19
N ARG A 326 -3.59 16.22 5.48
CA ARG A 326 -2.34 16.75 6.01
C ARG A 326 -2.59 17.67 7.20
N VAL A 327 -2.02 17.30 8.34
CA VAL A 327 -2.06 18.07 9.58
C VAL A 327 -1.08 19.25 9.51
N PRO A 328 -1.48 20.49 9.84
CA PRO A 328 -0.53 21.59 9.96
C PRO A 328 0.41 21.35 11.15
N LEU A 329 1.72 21.42 10.89
CA LEU A 329 2.78 21.40 11.88
C LEU A 329 3.35 22.81 12.00
N GLN A 330 3.29 23.40 13.18
CA GLN A 330 3.86 24.70 13.48
C GLN A 330 4.96 24.56 14.54
N VAL A 331 5.99 25.42 14.49
CA VAL A 331 7.12 25.39 15.43
C VAL A 331 7.37 26.76 16.06
N SER A 332 7.51 26.72 17.39
CA SER A 332 7.96 27.78 18.29
C SER A 332 9.43 27.59 18.62
N VAL A 333 10.15 28.70 18.83
CA VAL A 333 11.45 28.75 19.53
C VAL A 333 11.41 29.49 20.88
N ASP A 334 10.24 30.04 21.26
CA ASP A 334 10.04 30.94 22.39
C ASP A 334 9.19 30.34 23.53
N GLY A 335 9.23 29.01 23.67
CA GLY A 335 8.49 28.27 24.70
C GLY A 335 7.00 28.04 24.39
N GLY A 336 6.54 28.36 23.18
CA GLY A 336 5.17 28.21 22.73
C GLY A 336 4.36 29.50 22.80
N THR A 337 5.02 30.65 22.75
CA THR A 337 4.41 31.98 22.75
C THR A 337 4.02 32.39 21.33
N THR A 338 4.88 32.13 20.34
CA THR A 338 4.60 32.36 18.91
C THR A 338 4.97 31.15 18.07
N PHE A 339 4.24 30.94 16.97
CA PHE A 339 4.45 29.83 16.04
C PHE A 339 4.68 30.33 14.60
N PRO A 340 5.78 31.08 14.34
CA PRO A 340 6.01 31.74 13.05
C PRO A 340 6.54 30.82 11.95
N TYR A 341 6.85 29.55 12.26
CA TYR A 341 7.32 28.56 11.29
C TYR A 341 6.27 27.46 11.07
N VAL A 342 6.00 27.12 9.81
CA VAL A 342 4.93 26.19 9.41
C VAL A 342 5.41 25.18 8.36
N ALA A 343 4.89 23.97 8.44
CA ALA A 343 4.82 22.97 7.36
C ALA A 343 3.55 22.11 7.52
N TYR A 344 3.45 21.05 6.72
CA TYR A 344 2.35 20.09 6.76
C TYR A 344 2.91 18.68 6.93
N TYR A 345 2.24 17.87 7.74
CA TYR A 345 2.61 16.48 8.05
C TYR A 345 1.44 15.54 7.71
N GLN A 346 1.71 14.45 7.00
CA GLN A 346 0.72 13.44 6.65
C GLN A 346 0.77 12.29 7.67
N PRO A 347 -0.24 12.13 8.55
CA PRO A 347 -0.40 10.87 9.27
C PRO A 347 -0.78 9.75 8.27
N GLU A 348 -0.17 8.59 8.45
CA GLU A 348 -0.38 7.39 7.61
C GLU A 348 -0.56 6.16 8.53
N TYR A 349 -1.37 5.19 8.12
CA TYR A 349 -1.35 3.85 8.70
C TYR A 349 -0.41 2.96 7.89
N SER A 350 0.21 1.97 8.55
CA SER A 350 1.07 0.99 7.89
C SER A 350 0.61 -0.42 8.27
N GLU A 351 0.12 -1.15 7.27
CA GLU A 351 -0.18 -2.59 7.38
C GLU A 351 1.10 -3.43 7.56
N ASN A 352 2.29 -2.89 7.26
CA ASN A 352 3.55 -3.57 7.56
C ASN A 352 3.81 -3.59 9.08
N GLU A 353 3.47 -4.71 9.74
CA GLU A 353 3.68 -4.90 11.17
C GLU A 353 5.16 -4.83 11.60
N GLN A 354 6.13 -4.95 10.68
CA GLN A 354 7.56 -4.80 11.01
C GLN A 354 7.94 -3.39 11.48
N LEU A 355 7.04 -2.39 11.31
CA LEU A 355 7.20 -1.05 11.88
C LEU A 355 6.73 -0.96 13.34
N TYR A 356 5.95 -1.93 13.82
CA TYR A 356 5.57 -2.06 15.23
C TYR A 356 6.67 -2.81 16.01
N GLN A 357 6.94 -2.36 17.23
CA GLN A 357 8.06 -2.86 18.05
C GLN A 357 7.59 -3.54 19.34
N ILE A 358 6.27 -3.73 19.48
CA ILE A 358 5.65 -4.55 20.53
C ILE A 358 5.02 -5.78 19.86
N GLU A 359 5.58 -6.95 20.14
CA GLU A 359 5.10 -8.27 19.71
C GLU A 359 4.02 -8.77 20.68
N ARG A 360 2.85 -9.16 20.16
CA ARG A 360 1.89 -10.00 20.88
C ARG A 360 2.41 -11.44 20.81
N VAL A 361 2.84 -12.02 21.94
CA VAL A 361 3.66 -13.26 21.95
C VAL A 361 2.93 -14.49 21.40
N ASP A 362 1.61 -14.51 21.54
CA ASP A 362 0.73 -15.47 20.90
C ASP A 362 -0.57 -14.74 20.51
N PRO A 363 -0.67 -14.22 19.27
CA PRO A 363 -1.86 -13.50 18.81
C PRO A 363 -3.14 -14.33 18.88
N LYS A 364 -3.05 -15.68 18.86
CA LYS A 364 -4.21 -16.57 18.96
C LYS A 364 -4.67 -16.72 20.42
N ALA A 365 -3.76 -16.90 21.37
CA ALA A 365 -4.06 -16.87 22.80
C ALA A 365 -4.76 -15.56 23.21
N TRP A 366 -4.36 -14.44 22.61
CA TRP A 366 -5.01 -13.14 22.83
C TRP A 366 -6.49 -13.08 22.43
N ARG A 367 -6.99 -14.07 21.69
CA ARG A 367 -8.40 -14.20 21.28
C ARG A 367 -9.11 -15.39 21.93
N THR A 368 -8.39 -16.43 22.34
CA THR A 368 -8.97 -17.66 22.93
C THR A 368 -9.02 -17.67 24.46
N GLY A 369 -8.29 -16.78 25.16
CA GLY A 369 -8.36 -16.65 26.62
C GLY A 369 -7.02 -16.53 27.36
N GLY A 370 -6.03 -15.86 26.78
CA GLY A 370 -4.74 -15.59 27.39
C GLY A 370 -3.76 -16.78 27.35
N PRO A 371 -2.53 -16.60 27.87
CA PRO A 371 -2.07 -15.44 28.64
C PRO A 371 -1.76 -14.22 27.77
N TYR A 372 -2.11 -13.02 28.24
CA TYR A 372 -1.93 -11.78 27.48
C TYR A 372 -0.51 -11.21 27.65
N VAL A 373 0.48 -11.90 27.06
CA VAL A 373 1.90 -11.51 27.11
C VAL A 373 2.31 -10.68 25.89
N ILE A 374 2.99 -9.56 26.13
CA ILE A 374 3.72 -8.77 25.11
C ILE A 374 5.23 -8.86 25.30
N LYS A 375 5.99 -8.68 24.22
CA LYS A 375 7.44 -8.49 24.22
C LYS A 375 7.85 -7.24 23.44
N TRP A 376 9.02 -6.71 23.75
CA TRP A 376 9.71 -5.67 23.00
C TRP A 376 11.23 -5.77 23.24
N LEU A 377 12.03 -5.17 22.37
CA LEU A 377 13.47 -5.05 22.63
C LEU A 377 13.71 -3.96 23.70
N PRO A 378 14.30 -4.26 24.88
CA PRO A 378 14.52 -3.25 25.92
C PRO A 378 15.27 -2.01 25.42
N ASN A 379 16.22 -2.22 24.51
CA ASN A 379 17.07 -1.18 23.92
C ASN A 379 16.32 -0.21 22.99
N SER A 380 15.11 -0.55 22.50
CA SER A 380 14.25 0.42 21.79
C SER A 380 13.77 1.55 22.71
N ILE A 381 13.83 1.36 24.03
CA ILE A 381 13.46 2.36 25.03
C ILE A 381 14.67 2.63 25.94
N ALA A 382 15.32 3.78 25.77
CA ALA A 382 16.45 4.22 26.59
C ALA A 382 16.02 4.68 28.02
N ALA A 383 15.48 3.75 28.81
CA ALA A 383 15.07 3.93 30.20
C ALA A 383 15.15 2.61 30.99
N SER A 384 15.36 2.70 32.31
CA SER A 384 15.32 1.56 33.23
C SER A 384 13.88 1.15 33.60
N SER A 385 12.92 2.07 33.50
CA SER A 385 11.50 1.81 33.72
C SER A 385 10.60 2.44 32.67
N VAL A 386 9.44 1.82 32.48
CA VAL A 386 8.47 2.12 31.43
C VAL A 386 7.06 2.28 31.98
N ASP A 387 6.26 3.07 31.26
CA ASP A 387 4.82 3.14 31.40
C ASP A 387 4.16 2.41 30.23
N ILE A 388 3.08 1.66 30.51
CA ILE A 388 2.28 0.93 29.53
C ILE A 388 0.89 1.58 29.50
N ASP A 389 0.52 2.11 28.35
CA ASP A 389 -0.80 2.70 28.08
C ASP A 389 -1.52 1.90 26.99
N LEU A 390 -2.84 1.99 26.97
CA LEU A 390 -3.69 1.42 25.92
C LEU A 390 -4.49 2.55 25.27
N LEU A 391 -4.30 2.71 23.97
CA LEU A 391 -5.08 3.60 23.11
C LEU A 391 -6.27 2.80 22.57
N ALA A 392 -7.49 3.21 22.91
CA ALA A 392 -8.73 2.65 22.36
C ALA A 392 -9.28 3.58 21.26
N ILE A 393 -9.81 3.02 20.18
CA ILE A 393 -10.38 3.73 19.02
C ILE A 393 -11.80 3.21 18.75
N TYR A 394 -12.74 4.12 18.51
CA TYR A 394 -14.15 3.81 18.28
C TYR A 394 -14.82 4.86 17.37
N LYS A 395 -16.06 4.60 16.95
CA LYS A 395 -16.88 5.55 16.18
C LYS A 395 -17.87 6.27 17.08
N GLU A 396 -17.95 7.59 16.95
CA GLU A 396 -19.05 8.40 17.48
C GLU A 396 -20.04 8.74 16.35
N TYR A 397 -21.31 8.41 16.56
CA TYR A 397 -22.41 8.68 15.64
C TYR A 397 -23.07 10.03 15.97
N ASN A 398 -22.39 11.12 15.60
CA ASN A 398 -22.88 12.50 15.78
C ASN A 398 -23.46 13.00 14.45
N GLU A 399 -24.79 13.09 14.29
CA GLU A 399 -25.36 13.61 13.03
C GLU A 399 -24.86 15.03 12.73
N PRO A 400 -24.47 15.35 11.46
CA PRO A 400 -24.60 14.55 10.24
C PRO A 400 -23.31 13.80 9.83
N ARG A 401 -22.35 13.55 10.74
CA ARG A 401 -21.06 12.91 10.40
C ARG A 401 -20.56 11.98 11.51
N THR A 402 -20.39 10.70 11.18
CA THR A 402 -19.62 9.76 12.01
C THR A 402 -18.18 10.27 12.17
N VAL A 403 -17.69 10.33 13.41
CA VAL A 403 -16.31 10.74 13.75
C VAL A 403 -15.57 9.57 14.36
N ILE A 404 -14.29 9.40 14.03
CA ILE A 404 -13.42 8.45 14.74
C ILE A 404 -12.87 9.15 15.98
N ALA A 405 -13.18 8.60 17.14
CA ALA A 405 -12.78 9.09 18.46
C ALA A 405 -11.83 8.10 19.14
N HIS A 406 -11.09 8.58 20.12
CA HIS A 406 -10.14 7.76 20.87
C HIS A 406 -10.20 8.03 22.38
N HIS A 407 -9.75 7.04 23.16
CA HIS A 407 -9.64 7.11 24.62
C HIS A 407 -8.32 6.49 25.09
N TRP A 408 -7.87 6.90 26.28
CA TRP A 408 -6.60 6.50 26.87
C TRP A 408 -6.79 5.80 28.21
N GLU A 409 -6.46 4.51 28.26
CA GLU A 409 -6.39 3.72 29.49
C GLU A 409 -4.95 3.60 29.99
N GLN A 410 -4.76 3.73 31.31
CA GLN A 410 -3.45 3.57 31.95
C GLN A 410 -3.31 2.14 32.46
N VAL A 411 -2.58 1.29 31.72
CA VAL A 411 -2.44 -0.14 32.05
C VAL A 411 -1.43 -0.34 33.18
N ALA A 412 -0.27 0.31 33.10
CA ALA A 412 0.78 0.21 34.12
C ALA A 412 1.69 1.44 34.13
N ARG A 413 2.23 1.78 35.31
CA ARG A 413 3.21 2.86 35.46
C ARG A 413 4.47 2.36 36.17
N ASN A 414 5.63 2.92 35.79
CA ASN A 414 6.96 2.66 36.36
C ASN A 414 7.32 1.16 36.48
N GLN A 415 7.01 0.37 35.46
CA GLN A 415 7.38 -1.05 35.37
C GLN A 415 8.85 -1.21 34.95
N ALA A 416 9.53 -2.30 35.33
CA ALA A 416 10.91 -2.54 34.91
C ALA A 416 11.02 -2.81 33.40
N ASN A 417 12.01 -2.23 32.72
CA ASN A 417 12.24 -2.41 31.28
C ASN A 417 12.88 -3.78 30.96
N ASN A 418 12.14 -4.86 31.21
CA ASN A 418 12.63 -6.24 31.06
C ASN A 418 12.35 -6.84 29.65
N GLY A 419 11.77 -6.08 28.72
CA GLY A 419 11.46 -6.54 27.36
C GLY A 419 10.25 -7.48 27.26
N THR A 420 9.52 -7.68 28.35
CA THR A 420 8.30 -8.48 28.39
C THR A 420 7.37 -8.02 29.51
N ALA A 421 6.07 -8.14 29.29
CA ALA A 421 5.03 -7.90 30.30
C ALA A 421 3.85 -8.85 30.06
N ASP A 422 3.38 -9.48 31.14
CA ASP A 422 2.07 -10.13 31.18
C ASP A 422 1.03 -9.06 31.56
N VAL A 423 0.44 -8.39 30.56
CA VAL A 423 -0.40 -7.20 30.82
C VAL A 423 -1.67 -7.54 31.61
N GLN A 424 -2.09 -8.81 31.59
CA GLN A 424 -3.27 -9.28 32.31
C GLN A 424 -3.18 -9.08 33.83
N GLN A 425 -1.97 -9.13 34.40
CA GLN A 425 -1.73 -8.92 35.83
C GLN A 425 -1.71 -7.43 36.22
N LEU A 426 -1.59 -6.53 35.24
CA LEU A 426 -1.35 -5.09 35.45
C LEU A 426 -2.65 -4.27 35.45
N ILE A 427 -3.69 -4.73 34.76
CA ILE A 427 -4.97 -4.03 34.57
C ILE A 427 -5.65 -3.67 35.89
N ARG A 428 -6.09 -2.41 36.06
CA ARG A 428 -6.80 -1.92 37.26
C ARG A 428 -8.09 -1.16 36.96
N SER A 429 -8.11 -0.38 35.87
CA SER A 429 -9.28 0.28 35.28
C SER A 429 -9.77 -0.44 34.03
N CYS A 430 -10.99 -0.07 33.61
CA CYS A 430 -11.52 -0.15 32.26
C CYS A 430 -12.72 0.81 32.26
N THR A 431 -12.81 1.76 31.32
CA THR A 431 -13.75 2.89 31.40
C THR A 431 -14.43 3.30 30.09
N ALA A 432 -13.99 2.78 28.94
CA ALA A 432 -14.49 3.15 27.61
C ALA A 432 -15.19 2.00 26.86
N GLN A 433 -15.80 2.31 25.72
CA GLN A 433 -16.23 1.31 24.75
C GLN A 433 -15.00 0.82 23.96
N VAL A 434 -14.43 -0.32 24.36
CA VAL A 434 -13.11 -0.78 23.88
C VAL A 434 -13.25 -1.82 22.77
N TYR A 435 -13.35 -1.39 21.51
CA TYR A 435 -13.48 -2.28 20.36
C TYR A 435 -12.13 -2.65 19.72
N VAL A 436 -11.37 -1.62 19.29
CA VAL A 436 -10.10 -1.73 18.57
C VAL A 436 -9.09 -0.77 19.20
N GLY A 437 -7.79 -1.08 19.11
CA GLY A 437 -6.75 -0.16 19.53
C GLY A 437 -5.36 -0.79 19.62
N ALA A 438 -4.40 -0.05 20.19
CA ALA A 438 -3.01 -0.45 20.28
C ALA A 438 -2.40 -0.16 21.66
N ILE A 439 -1.45 -1.00 22.06
CA ILE A 439 -0.65 -0.80 23.28
C ILE A 439 0.50 0.15 22.94
N ARG A 440 0.75 1.11 23.83
CA ARG A 440 1.93 1.97 23.82
C ARG A 440 2.82 1.63 25.00
N ILE A 441 4.13 1.49 24.77
CA ILE A 441 5.13 1.51 25.84
C ILE A 441 6.00 2.76 25.66
N SER A 442 6.24 3.47 26.76
CA SER A 442 7.04 4.70 26.81
C SER A 442 7.96 4.70 28.02
N PRO A 443 9.08 5.46 28.03
CA PRO A 443 9.83 5.75 29.25
C PRO A 443 8.91 6.29 30.36
N ALA A 444 9.10 5.84 31.60
CA ALA A 444 8.22 6.24 32.71
C ALA A 444 8.09 7.77 32.84
N GLY A 445 6.85 8.27 32.97
CA GLY A 445 6.51 9.69 33.06
C GLY A 445 6.71 10.52 31.78
N SER A 446 7.05 9.91 30.64
CA SER A 446 7.33 10.64 29.39
C SER A 446 6.14 10.79 28.44
N ALA A 447 5.05 10.05 28.63
CA ALA A 447 3.83 10.16 27.84
C ALA A 447 2.57 10.21 28.72
N ALA A 448 1.62 11.07 28.33
CA ALA A 448 0.34 11.26 29.01
C ALA A 448 -0.72 11.67 27.97
N GLY A 449 -1.69 10.77 27.74
CA GLY A 449 -2.61 10.90 26.60
C GLY A 449 -1.84 11.03 25.29
N ASP A 450 -2.23 11.99 24.46
CA ASP A 450 -1.63 12.28 23.15
C ASP A 450 -0.24 12.93 23.24
N VAL A 451 0.13 13.50 24.40
CA VAL A 451 1.39 14.22 24.58
C VAL A 451 2.54 13.26 24.89
N GLN A 452 3.61 13.34 24.10
CA GLN A 452 4.79 12.47 24.16
C GLN A 452 6.07 13.33 24.24
N LYS A 453 6.99 12.99 25.14
CA LYS A 453 8.23 13.78 25.40
C LYS A 453 9.54 13.05 25.03
N LYS A 454 9.43 11.77 24.64
CA LYS A 454 10.52 10.84 24.34
C LYS A 454 10.02 9.82 23.30
N PRO A 455 10.90 9.01 22.67
CA PRO A 455 10.45 7.92 21.82
C PRO A 455 9.50 6.98 22.57
N VAL A 456 8.47 6.53 21.88
CA VAL A 456 7.53 5.48 22.34
C VAL A 456 7.47 4.38 21.29
N ILE A 457 7.05 3.20 21.69
CA ILE A 457 6.82 2.07 20.79
C ILE A 457 5.36 1.60 20.87
N TRP A 458 4.92 0.95 19.81
CA TRP A 458 3.53 0.55 19.58
C TRP A 458 3.43 -0.92 19.18
N SER A 459 2.29 -1.53 19.51
CA SER A 459 1.78 -2.73 18.83
C SER A 459 1.02 -2.33 17.56
N SER A 460 0.68 -3.30 16.72
CA SER A 460 -0.39 -3.16 15.75
C SER A 460 -1.74 -2.82 16.41
N LEU A 461 -2.64 -2.21 15.62
CA LEU A 461 -4.04 -2.12 16.01
C LEU A 461 -4.67 -3.51 15.98
N HIS A 462 -5.39 -3.87 17.03
CA HIS A 462 -6.04 -5.17 17.17
C HIS A 462 -7.34 -5.02 17.99
N SER A 463 -8.19 -6.06 18.01
CA SER A 463 -9.38 -6.06 18.86
C SER A 463 -8.99 -6.10 20.34
N LEU A 464 -9.69 -5.33 21.18
CA LEU A 464 -9.37 -5.13 22.59
C LEU A 464 -10.30 -5.87 23.56
N GLN A 465 -11.08 -6.84 23.08
CA GLN A 465 -11.92 -7.73 23.88
C GLN A 465 -11.16 -8.34 25.08
N TRP A 466 -9.90 -8.76 24.85
CA TRP A 466 -9.00 -9.33 25.87
C TRP A 466 -8.83 -8.43 27.10
N TYR A 467 -8.83 -7.11 26.92
CA TYR A 467 -8.64 -6.14 28.00
C TYR A 467 -9.87 -6.10 28.91
N VAL A 468 -11.07 -6.16 28.31
CA VAL A 468 -12.34 -6.25 29.03
C VAL A 468 -12.44 -7.59 29.77
N HIS A 469 -12.11 -8.71 29.11
CA HIS A 469 -12.09 -10.04 29.72
C HIS A 469 -11.14 -10.11 30.92
N ALA A 470 -9.90 -9.63 30.76
CA ALA A 470 -8.88 -9.62 31.80
C ALA A 470 -9.27 -8.73 32.99
N TYR A 471 -9.90 -7.58 32.74
CA TYR A 471 -10.47 -6.72 33.78
C TYR A 471 -11.56 -7.45 34.59
N LEU A 472 -12.50 -8.12 33.91
CA LEU A 472 -13.58 -8.89 34.56
C LEU A 472 -13.04 -10.07 35.37
N ALA A 473 -12.08 -10.82 34.82
CA ALA A 473 -11.41 -11.91 35.52
C ALA A 473 -10.72 -11.43 36.81
N THR A 474 -10.02 -10.30 36.74
CA THR A 474 -9.38 -9.66 37.90
C THR A 474 -10.41 -9.26 38.96
N ARG A 475 -11.52 -8.62 38.55
CA ARG A 475 -12.59 -8.20 39.47
C ARG A 475 -13.33 -9.36 40.13
N LEU A 476 -13.41 -10.52 39.46
CA LEU A 476 -13.95 -11.76 40.02
C LEU A 476 -13.03 -12.37 41.07
N VAL A 477 -11.71 -12.41 40.85
CA VAL A 477 -10.73 -12.84 41.87
C VAL A 477 -10.77 -11.93 43.09
N ASP A 478 -10.71 -10.61 42.86
CA ASP A 478 -10.76 -9.59 43.91
C ASP A 478 -12.15 -9.50 44.60
N SER A 479 -13.14 -10.29 44.17
CA SER A 479 -14.52 -10.27 44.67
C SER A 479 -15.16 -8.86 44.67
N SER A 480 -14.75 -7.99 43.73
CA SER A 480 -14.97 -6.54 43.77
C SER A 480 -15.65 -5.99 42.51
N LEU A 481 -16.78 -6.59 42.12
CA LEU A 481 -17.66 -6.12 41.04
C LEU A 481 -18.43 -4.84 41.43
N GLN A 482 -17.72 -3.72 41.63
CA GLN A 482 -18.29 -2.36 41.63
C GLN A 482 -18.06 -1.72 40.27
N LEU A 483 -19.14 -1.61 39.49
CA LEU A 483 -19.09 -1.25 38.08
C LEU A 483 -20.21 -0.25 37.75
N THR A 484 -19.83 0.94 37.29
CA THR A 484 -20.75 2.02 36.86
C THR A 484 -20.53 2.30 35.37
N TRP A 485 -21.36 1.70 34.52
CA TRP A 485 -21.20 1.72 33.06
C TRP A 485 -22.43 2.30 32.36
N SER A 486 -22.21 2.84 31.16
CA SER A 486 -23.24 3.46 30.31
C SER A 486 -23.03 3.09 28.84
N SER A 487 -23.01 1.78 28.55
CA SER A 487 -23.00 1.24 27.18
C SER A 487 -24.03 0.12 27.06
N THR A 488 -24.57 -0.08 25.86
CA THR A 488 -25.58 -1.12 25.56
C THR A 488 -25.00 -2.53 25.54
N TYR A 489 -23.70 -2.67 25.28
CA TYR A 489 -22.94 -3.93 25.14
C TYR A 489 -22.87 -4.73 26.46
N MET A 490 -22.58 -4.04 27.56
CA MET A 490 -22.16 -4.65 28.83
C MET A 490 -23.25 -5.02 29.87
N PRO A 491 -24.51 -4.52 29.87
CA PRO A 491 -25.45 -4.77 30.97
C PRO A 491 -25.65 -6.27 31.23
N ASP A 492 -26.02 -7.04 30.20
CA ASP A 492 -26.35 -8.46 30.34
C ASP A 492 -25.15 -9.32 30.74
N LEU A 493 -23.93 -8.97 30.30
CA LEU A 493 -22.71 -9.63 30.73
C LEU A 493 -22.45 -9.39 32.22
N LEU A 494 -22.53 -8.13 32.66
CA LEU A 494 -22.24 -7.74 34.03
C LEU A 494 -23.30 -8.22 35.00
N GLU A 495 -24.58 -8.11 34.63
CA GLU A 495 -25.72 -8.59 35.41
C GLU A 495 -25.72 -10.12 35.50
N GLY A 496 -25.47 -10.80 34.37
CA GLY A 496 -25.32 -12.24 34.29
C GLY A 496 -24.16 -12.79 35.13
N LEU A 497 -22.98 -12.16 35.09
CA LEU A 497 -21.85 -12.52 35.95
C LEU A 497 -22.15 -12.25 37.44
N ARG A 498 -22.90 -11.19 37.75
CA ARG A 498 -23.25 -10.79 39.13
C ARG A 498 -24.28 -11.71 39.79
N TYR A 499 -25.23 -12.26 39.02
CA TYR A 499 -26.27 -13.17 39.55
C TYR A 499 -26.00 -14.65 39.28
N GLY A 500 -25.22 -15.00 38.26
CA GLY A 500 -24.92 -16.39 37.88
C GLY A 500 -23.72 -17.03 38.59
N ALA A 501 -22.88 -16.24 39.25
CA ALA A 501 -21.69 -16.75 39.96
C ALA A 501 -21.96 -16.97 41.45
N PRO A 502 -21.70 -18.17 42.02
CA PRO A 502 -21.50 -18.29 43.46
C PRO A 502 -20.20 -17.56 43.82
N LEU A 503 -20.32 -16.40 44.48
CA LEU A 503 -19.20 -15.50 44.84
C LEU A 503 -18.18 -16.09 45.85
N ASN A 504 -18.27 -17.39 46.15
CA ASN A 504 -17.38 -18.10 47.05
C ASN A 504 -16.43 -18.99 46.23
N GLN A 505 -15.16 -18.62 46.19
CA GLN A 505 -14.01 -19.37 45.63
C GLN A 505 -13.98 -19.55 44.10
N LYS A 506 -13.38 -18.56 43.43
CA LYS A 506 -12.45 -18.82 42.31
C LYS A 506 -11.04 -18.58 42.83
N SER A 507 -10.22 -19.63 42.90
CA SER A 507 -8.91 -19.63 43.57
C SER A 507 -7.76 -19.08 42.73
N SER A 508 -7.91 -19.03 41.41
CA SER A 508 -6.92 -18.45 40.50
C SER A 508 -7.56 -17.54 39.46
N TRP A 509 -6.72 -16.67 38.89
CA TRP A 509 -7.11 -15.79 37.80
C TRP A 509 -7.45 -16.55 36.51
N ALA A 510 -6.82 -17.70 36.25
CA ALA A 510 -7.18 -18.57 35.14
C ALA A 510 -8.59 -19.18 35.28
N ASP A 511 -8.99 -19.58 36.50
CA ASP A 511 -10.35 -20.06 36.78
C ASP A 511 -11.42 -18.97 36.58
N ALA A 512 -11.04 -17.72 36.78
CA ALA A 512 -11.89 -16.55 36.62
C ALA A 512 -12.02 -16.14 35.15
N LEU A 513 -10.92 -16.07 34.39
CA LEU A 513 -10.95 -15.78 32.95
C LEU A 513 -11.68 -16.89 32.17
N SER A 514 -11.38 -18.17 32.48
CA SER A 514 -12.11 -19.31 31.90
C SER A 514 -13.63 -19.19 32.14
N TYR A 515 -14.04 -18.73 33.33
CA TYR A 515 -15.45 -18.49 33.64
C TYR A 515 -16.06 -17.28 32.91
N VAL A 516 -15.31 -16.19 32.70
CA VAL A 516 -15.76 -15.04 31.87
C VAL A 516 -16.01 -15.52 30.43
N ASN A 517 -15.05 -16.25 29.86
CA ASN A 517 -15.15 -16.75 28.49
C ASN A 517 -16.28 -17.78 28.35
N GLU A 518 -16.44 -18.69 29.31
CA GLU A 518 -17.56 -19.64 29.36
C GLU A 518 -18.92 -18.92 29.55
N PHE A 519 -18.96 -17.82 30.32
CA PHE A 519 -20.18 -17.04 30.48
C PHE A 519 -20.56 -16.31 29.19
N GLU A 520 -19.62 -15.58 28.57
CA GLU A 520 -19.80 -14.91 27.27
C GLU A 520 -20.28 -15.91 26.20
N ASN A 521 -19.70 -17.11 26.18
CA ASN A 521 -20.10 -18.23 25.33
C ASN A 521 -21.48 -18.82 25.67
N ARG A 522 -22.03 -18.61 26.87
CA ARG A 522 -23.37 -19.08 27.27
C ARG A 522 -24.46 -18.07 26.93
N VAL A 523 -24.21 -16.77 27.12
CA VAL A 523 -25.13 -15.70 26.67
C VAL A 523 -24.98 -15.36 25.18
N ASN A 524 -23.90 -15.79 24.55
CA ASN A 524 -23.62 -15.64 23.11
C ASN A 524 -23.55 -14.16 22.66
N ILE A 525 -22.78 -13.35 23.38
CA ILE A 525 -22.63 -11.91 23.13
C ILE A 525 -22.10 -11.62 21.72
N GLY A 526 -21.17 -12.42 21.20
CA GLY A 526 -20.69 -12.27 19.81
C GLY A 526 -21.84 -12.33 18.78
N LYS A 527 -22.90 -13.12 19.05
CA LYS A 527 -24.09 -13.15 18.21
C LYS A 527 -24.93 -11.88 18.34
N VAL A 528 -25.13 -11.36 19.55
CA VAL A 528 -25.86 -10.10 19.77
C VAL A 528 -25.20 -8.98 18.97
N LEU A 529 -23.91 -8.76 19.18
CA LEU A 529 -23.13 -7.70 18.52
C LEU A 529 -23.08 -7.84 17.00
N CYS A 530 -23.04 -9.08 16.50
CA CYS A 530 -23.12 -9.35 15.07
C CYS A 530 -24.55 -9.12 14.51
N THR A 531 -25.60 -9.29 15.32
CA THR A 531 -26.98 -8.90 14.97
C THR A 531 -27.09 -7.37 14.92
N ASP A 532 -26.62 -6.67 15.96
CA ASP A 532 -26.63 -5.21 16.06
C ASP A 532 -25.86 -4.56 14.89
N TRP A 533 -24.71 -5.12 14.52
CA TRP A 533 -23.96 -4.71 13.33
C TRP A 533 -24.76 -4.97 12.05
N LEU A 534 -25.36 -6.16 11.88
CA LEU A 534 -26.10 -6.50 10.66
C LEU A 534 -27.33 -5.60 10.45
N GLU A 535 -28.04 -5.22 11.51
CA GLU A 535 -29.16 -4.28 11.43
C GLU A 535 -28.72 -2.88 10.96
N VAL A 536 -27.49 -2.45 11.29
CA VAL A 536 -26.88 -1.19 10.82
C VAL A 536 -26.19 -1.34 9.45
N ASP A 537 -25.79 -2.55 9.06
CA ASP A 537 -25.14 -2.81 7.77
C ASP A 537 -26.15 -2.91 6.62
N TYR A 538 -27.33 -3.50 6.87
CA TYR A 538 -28.33 -3.89 5.86
C TYR A 538 -28.93 -2.73 5.04
N ASP A 539 -28.88 -1.48 5.51
CA ASP A 539 -29.40 -0.30 4.81
C ASP A 539 -28.56 0.12 3.57
N VAL A 540 -27.44 -0.57 3.28
CA VAL A 540 -26.60 -0.32 2.10
C VAL A 540 -26.87 -1.37 1.00
N ASN A 541 -27.38 -0.92 -0.15
CA ASN A 541 -27.77 -1.81 -1.24
C ASN A 541 -26.55 -2.35 -2.04
N ASN A 542 -26.02 -3.49 -1.61
CA ASN A 542 -24.86 -4.18 -2.20
C ASN A 542 -24.98 -4.49 -3.71
N THR A 543 -26.20 -4.55 -4.27
CA THR A 543 -26.38 -4.81 -5.72
C THR A 543 -25.88 -3.65 -6.59
N VAL A 544 -25.90 -2.42 -6.07
CA VAL A 544 -25.35 -1.24 -6.76
C VAL A 544 -23.83 -1.15 -6.56
N ALA A 545 -23.32 -1.64 -5.42
CA ALA A 545 -21.89 -1.66 -5.10
C ALA A 545 -21.10 -2.58 -6.06
N LEU A 546 -21.57 -3.81 -6.26
CA LEU A 546 -20.92 -4.80 -7.12
C LEU A 546 -20.94 -4.43 -8.62
N ALA A 547 -21.85 -3.57 -9.05
CA ALA A 547 -21.95 -3.12 -10.44
C ALA A 547 -20.89 -2.05 -10.84
N VAL A 548 -20.05 -1.61 -9.89
CA VAL A 548 -19.04 -0.54 -10.06
C VAL A 548 -17.61 -1.04 -9.82
N LEU A 549 -17.44 -2.28 -9.35
CA LEU A 549 -16.14 -2.88 -9.02
C LEU A 549 -15.81 -4.05 -9.99
N PRO A 550 -14.52 -4.36 -10.22
CA PRO A 550 -14.13 -5.33 -11.24
C PRO A 550 -14.24 -6.77 -10.71
N SER A 551 -14.91 -7.66 -11.46
CA SER A 551 -15.07 -9.09 -11.12
C SER A 551 -13.74 -9.76 -10.78
N CYS A 552 -13.70 -10.57 -9.71
CA CYS A 552 -12.45 -11.17 -9.25
C CYS A 552 -11.78 -12.03 -10.33
N PRO A 553 -10.43 -12.01 -10.47
CA PRO A 553 -9.71 -12.92 -11.34
C PRO A 553 -10.03 -14.38 -11.00
N CYS A 554 -10.19 -15.25 -12.01
CA CYS A 554 -10.52 -16.67 -11.78
C CYS A 554 -9.37 -17.46 -11.14
N THR A 555 -8.12 -17.05 -11.37
CA THR A 555 -6.93 -17.70 -10.81
C THR A 555 -5.98 -16.70 -10.14
N LEU A 556 -5.18 -17.20 -9.20
CA LEU A 556 -4.12 -16.43 -8.57
C LEU A 556 -3.09 -15.90 -9.58
N GLN A 557 -2.77 -16.66 -10.62
CA GLN A 557 -1.84 -16.25 -11.67
C GLN A 557 -2.37 -15.02 -12.43
N GLN A 558 -3.66 -15.02 -12.79
CA GLN A 558 -4.30 -13.85 -13.39
C GLN A 558 -4.24 -12.64 -12.43
N ALA A 559 -4.56 -12.83 -11.15
CA ALA A 559 -4.53 -11.78 -10.13
C ALA A 559 -3.12 -11.18 -9.89
N GLN A 560 -2.06 -11.99 -10.02
CA GLN A 560 -0.67 -11.52 -9.88
C GLN A 560 -0.13 -10.81 -11.14
N ARG A 561 -0.84 -10.90 -12.28
CA ARG A 561 -0.51 -10.16 -13.52
C ARG A 561 -1.34 -8.88 -13.67
N ASP A 562 -2.57 -8.87 -13.17
CA ASP A 562 -3.51 -7.74 -13.28
C ASP A 562 -3.27 -6.65 -12.21
N LEU A 563 -2.04 -6.12 -12.16
CA LEU A 563 -1.64 -5.07 -11.24
C LEU A 563 -2.15 -3.66 -11.63
N GLY A 564 -2.94 -3.57 -12.70
CA GLY A 564 -3.73 -2.38 -13.03
C GLY A 564 -4.98 -2.29 -12.16
N ARG A 565 -5.73 -3.40 -12.06
CA ARG A 565 -7.00 -3.50 -11.32
C ARG A 565 -6.86 -4.04 -9.89
N TYR A 566 -5.75 -4.69 -9.54
CA TYR A 566 -5.56 -5.35 -8.24
C TYR A 566 -4.20 -5.09 -7.59
N GLN A 567 -4.17 -5.17 -6.25
CA GLN A 567 -2.97 -5.03 -5.42
C GLN A 567 -2.94 -6.12 -4.33
N THR A 568 -1.76 -6.64 -4.00
CA THR A 568 -1.56 -7.70 -3.00
C THR A 568 -2.06 -7.29 -1.60
N ASP A 569 -2.87 -8.14 -0.97
CA ASP A 569 -3.32 -7.97 0.41
C ASP A 569 -2.18 -8.24 1.40
N GLN A 570 -1.81 -7.26 2.23
CA GLN A 570 -0.69 -7.39 3.18
C GLN A 570 -1.01 -8.29 4.38
N GLU A 571 -2.29 -8.59 4.63
CA GLU A 571 -2.75 -9.47 5.72
C GLU A 571 -3.01 -10.92 5.25
N CYS A 572 -2.96 -11.17 3.94
CA CYS A 572 -3.01 -12.52 3.38
C CYS A 572 -2.22 -12.61 2.06
N PHE A 573 -0.94 -12.95 2.14
CA PHE A 573 -0.12 -13.19 0.94
C PHE A 573 0.85 -14.37 1.06
N ARG A 574 1.05 -15.04 -0.08
CA ARG A 574 2.00 -16.14 -0.23
C ARG A 574 3.43 -15.63 -0.06
N GLY A 575 4.14 -16.15 0.93
CA GLY A 575 5.50 -15.72 1.30
C GLY A 575 5.56 -14.89 2.60
N SER A 576 4.41 -14.52 3.16
CA SER A 576 4.34 -13.99 4.52
C SER A 576 4.79 -15.03 5.55
N ASN A 577 5.56 -14.59 6.55
CA ASN A 577 5.97 -15.39 7.70
C ASN A 577 5.15 -15.08 8.97
N ARG A 578 4.05 -14.30 8.86
CA ARG A 578 3.21 -13.95 10.04
C ARG A 578 2.41 -15.18 10.53
N PRO A 579 2.31 -15.43 11.85
CA PRO A 579 1.52 -16.54 12.40
C PRO A 579 0.02 -16.48 12.10
N ASP A 580 -0.50 -15.28 11.83
CA ASP A 580 -1.91 -14.94 11.56
C ASP A 580 -2.20 -14.60 10.08
N ASN A 581 -1.24 -14.82 9.18
CA ASN A 581 -1.43 -14.63 7.74
C ASN A 581 -2.63 -15.43 7.19
N CYS A 582 -3.55 -14.75 6.51
CA CYS A 582 -4.80 -15.32 6.00
C CYS A 582 -5.79 -15.86 7.05
N GLU A 583 -5.64 -15.57 8.35
CA GLU A 583 -6.48 -16.17 9.40
C GLU A 583 -7.98 -15.83 9.28
N LEU A 584 -8.31 -14.61 8.84
CA LEU A 584 -9.70 -14.20 8.58
C LEU A 584 -10.31 -14.83 7.32
N ASN A 585 -9.45 -15.39 6.44
CA ASN A 585 -9.82 -15.97 5.15
C ASN A 585 -9.39 -17.46 5.06
N PRO A 586 -9.96 -18.37 5.86
CA PRO A 586 -9.54 -19.78 5.97
C PRO A 586 -9.37 -20.52 4.64
N GLY A 587 -8.22 -21.17 4.45
CA GLY A 587 -7.93 -21.94 3.24
C GLY A 587 -7.43 -21.09 2.06
N ALA A 588 -7.48 -19.76 2.15
CA ALA A 588 -6.69 -18.90 1.29
C ALA A 588 -5.19 -18.99 1.64
N VAL A 589 -4.33 -18.71 0.66
CA VAL A 589 -2.89 -18.50 0.86
C VAL A 589 -2.41 -17.16 0.30
N HIS A 590 -3.26 -16.46 -0.44
CA HIS A 590 -3.01 -15.15 -1.03
C HIS A 590 -4.36 -14.50 -1.36
N CYS A 591 -4.51 -13.21 -1.06
CA CYS A 591 -5.62 -12.38 -1.52
C CYS A 591 -5.08 -11.13 -2.23
N VAL A 592 -5.90 -10.54 -3.09
CA VAL A 592 -5.69 -9.22 -3.66
C VAL A 592 -6.89 -8.34 -3.34
N ARG A 593 -6.71 -7.01 -3.29
CA ARG A 593 -7.80 -6.03 -3.27
C ARG A 593 -7.84 -5.23 -4.57
N SER A 594 -9.00 -4.70 -4.94
CA SER A 594 -9.16 -3.80 -6.07
C SER A 594 -8.36 -2.50 -5.88
N THR A 595 -7.63 -2.04 -6.90
CA THR A 595 -6.96 -0.73 -6.89
C THR A 595 -7.98 0.41 -6.96
N MET A 596 -9.05 0.21 -7.73
CA MET A 596 -10.15 1.16 -7.89
C MET A 596 -11.15 1.12 -6.73
N CYS A 597 -11.80 2.27 -6.52
CA CYS A 597 -12.75 2.55 -5.45
C CYS A 597 -14.16 2.69 -6.01
N GLY A 598 -15.17 2.10 -5.36
CA GLY A 598 -16.55 2.53 -5.61
C GLY A 598 -16.85 3.89 -4.96
N VAL A 599 -17.87 4.60 -5.45
CA VAL A 599 -18.19 6.00 -5.07
C VAL A 599 -18.32 6.21 -3.55
N SER A 600 -18.79 5.20 -2.81
CA SER A 600 -18.93 5.23 -1.34
C SER A 600 -17.66 4.84 -0.56
N GLY A 601 -16.51 4.67 -1.21
CA GLY A 601 -15.27 4.17 -0.59
C GLY A 601 -15.20 2.65 -0.41
N ILE A 602 -16.15 1.93 -1.01
CA ILE A 602 -16.18 0.45 -1.05
C ILE A 602 -15.00 -0.12 -1.86
N GLY A 603 -14.63 -1.37 -1.58
CA GLY A 603 -13.63 -2.11 -2.33
C GLY A 603 -13.91 -3.61 -2.36
N LEU A 604 -13.14 -4.33 -3.17
CA LEU A 604 -13.30 -5.77 -3.38
C LEU A 604 -12.03 -6.51 -2.98
N GLN A 605 -12.13 -7.52 -2.11
CA GLN A 605 -11.07 -8.48 -1.84
C GLN A 605 -11.35 -9.79 -2.60
N CYS A 606 -10.34 -10.38 -3.21
CA CYS A 606 -10.41 -11.65 -3.97
C CYS A 606 -9.35 -12.61 -3.42
N CYS A 607 -9.76 -13.80 -2.97
CA CYS A 607 -8.88 -14.72 -2.22
C CYS A 607 -8.73 -16.08 -2.89
N TYR A 608 -7.50 -16.62 -2.86
CA TYR A 608 -7.10 -17.81 -3.61
C TYR A 608 -6.50 -18.88 -2.71
N ASN A 609 -6.87 -20.13 -2.97
CA ASN A 609 -6.35 -21.28 -2.24
C ASN A 609 -4.94 -21.71 -2.71
N GLN A 610 -4.36 -22.74 -2.08
CA GLN A 610 -3.00 -23.20 -2.39
C GLN A 610 -2.78 -23.60 -3.87
N LYS A 611 -3.77 -24.19 -4.53
CA LYS A 611 -3.75 -24.53 -5.97
C LYS A 611 -3.80 -23.28 -6.87
N GLY A 612 -4.37 -22.18 -6.36
CA GLY A 612 -4.60 -20.93 -7.09
C GLY A 612 -6.05 -20.68 -7.49
N ASP A 613 -7.02 -21.53 -7.12
CA ASP A 613 -8.44 -21.27 -7.42
C ASP A 613 -9.02 -20.18 -6.50
N LEU A 614 -9.88 -19.32 -7.07
CA LEU A 614 -10.72 -18.36 -6.34
C LEU A 614 -11.67 -19.06 -5.36
N LEU A 615 -11.87 -18.45 -4.19
CA LEU A 615 -12.70 -18.98 -3.09
C LEU A 615 -13.98 -18.14 -2.85
N ASP A 616 -15.13 -18.82 -2.81
CA ASP A 616 -16.42 -18.26 -2.38
C ASP A 616 -16.67 -18.53 -0.88
N VAL A 617 -17.19 -17.52 -0.18
CA VAL A 617 -17.40 -17.55 1.27
C VAL A 617 -18.57 -18.43 1.74
N ARG A 618 -19.36 -19.03 0.84
CA ARG A 618 -20.52 -19.91 1.16
C ARG A 618 -20.25 -21.37 0.82
N ASP A 619 -18.98 -21.74 0.66
CA ASP A 619 -18.53 -23.06 0.24
C ASP A 619 -17.97 -23.89 1.39
N PHE A 620 -18.10 -25.22 1.28
CA PHE A 620 -17.50 -26.18 2.20
C PHE A 620 -16.55 -27.14 1.47
N LYS A 621 -15.43 -27.50 2.11
CA LYS A 621 -14.55 -28.58 1.66
C LYS A 621 -14.59 -29.75 2.65
N PHE A 622 -14.50 -30.97 2.11
CA PHE A 622 -14.48 -32.20 2.91
C PHE A 622 -13.07 -32.47 3.44
N ILE A 623 -12.89 -32.41 4.75
CA ILE A 623 -11.65 -32.81 5.44
C ILE A 623 -12.00 -33.97 6.37
N ASN A 624 -11.37 -35.14 6.17
CA ASN A 624 -11.61 -36.36 6.96
C ASN A 624 -13.10 -36.77 7.08
N GLY A 625 -13.93 -36.42 6.09
CA GLY A 625 -15.38 -36.68 6.08
C GLY A 625 -16.25 -35.62 6.77
N VAL A 626 -15.65 -34.56 7.32
CA VAL A 626 -16.35 -33.40 7.90
C VAL A 626 -16.35 -32.25 6.90
N GLY A 627 -17.46 -31.51 6.83
CA GLY A 627 -17.53 -30.25 6.07
C GLY A 627 -16.94 -29.10 6.88
N HIS A 628 -15.88 -28.49 6.35
CA HIS A 628 -15.32 -27.24 6.85
C HIS A 628 -15.64 -26.12 5.88
N ALA A 629 -16.07 -24.97 6.39
CA ALA A 629 -16.26 -23.78 5.57
C ALA A 629 -14.88 -23.34 5.03
N VAL A 630 -14.82 -22.97 3.76
CA VAL A 630 -13.69 -22.18 3.27
C VAL A 630 -14.02 -20.70 3.44
N GLY A 631 -13.04 -19.94 3.89
CA GLY A 631 -13.07 -18.49 3.74
C GLY A 631 -12.92 -18.12 2.26
N GLY A 632 -13.14 -16.85 1.97
CA GLY A 632 -13.05 -16.28 0.63
C GLY A 632 -12.89 -14.77 0.75
N GLY A 633 -12.93 -14.07 -0.38
CA GLY A 633 -12.82 -12.62 -0.38
C GLY A 633 -14.07 -11.92 0.16
N THR A 634 -13.89 -10.72 0.71
CA THR A 634 -14.96 -9.83 1.16
C THR A 634 -15.32 -8.72 0.16
N LEU A 635 -16.55 -8.21 0.26
CA LEU A 635 -16.95 -6.90 -0.24
C LEU A 635 -16.82 -5.89 0.92
N ASP A 636 -15.79 -5.07 0.84
CA ASP A 636 -15.40 -4.13 1.90
C ASP A 636 -16.24 -2.84 1.80
N ARG A 637 -16.81 -2.39 2.93
CA ARG A 637 -17.52 -1.11 3.04
C ARG A 637 -16.54 0.06 2.99
N SER A 638 -15.32 -0.17 3.46
CA SER A 638 -14.27 0.84 3.62
C SER A 638 -12.94 0.30 3.10
N HIS A 639 -12.62 0.49 1.83
CA HIS A 639 -11.37 -0.01 1.24
C HIS A 639 -10.13 0.68 1.86
N PRO A 640 -9.09 -0.06 2.29
CA PRO A 640 -8.00 0.49 3.10
C PRO A 640 -7.16 1.60 2.44
N THR A 641 -7.20 1.80 1.12
CA THR A 641 -6.44 2.89 0.44
C THR A 641 -7.30 4.00 -0.15
N CYS A 642 -8.64 3.87 -0.17
CA CYS A 642 -9.52 4.75 -0.95
C CYS A 642 -9.83 6.09 -0.27
N ARG A 643 -9.57 7.21 -0.96
CA ARG A 643 -9.84 8.58 -0.48
C ARG A 643 -11.34 8.97 -0.49
N ASN A 644 -12.17 8.28 0.28
CA ASN A 644 -13.52 8.78 0.57
C ASN A 644 -13.44 10.02 1.51
N PRO A 645 -14.08 11.16 1.19
CA PRO A 645 -14.00 12.38 2.00
C PRO A 645 -14.58 12.26 3.43
N ASN A 646 -15.32 11.20 3.74
CA ASN A 646 -15.95 10.94 5.05
C ASN A 646 -15.27 9.81 5.85
N LEU A 647 -14.22 9.15 5.33
CA LEU A 647 -13.55 8.00 5.95
C LEU A 647 -12.07 8.30 6.26
N ILE A 648 -11.48 7.52 7.18
CA ILE A 648 -10.02 7.44 7.36
C ILE A 648 -9.62 6.02 6.93
N PRO A 649 -9.07 5.82 5.73
CA PRO A 649 -9.23 4.57 4.97
C PRO A 649 -8.98 3.28 5.76
N GLN A 650 -7.78 3.12 6.34
CA GLN A 650 -7.43 1.90 7.09
C GLN A 650 -8.16 1.75 8.44
N LEU A 651 -8.46 2.87 9.14
CA LEU A 651 -9.24 2.81 10.38
C LEU A 651 -10.71 2.49 10.11
N SER A 652 -11.25 3.01 9.01
CA SER A 652 -12.59 2.70 8.55
C SER A 652 -12.66 1.22 8.13
N HIS A 653 -11.71 0.70 7.35
CA HIS A 653 -11.62 -0.74 7.04
C HIS A 653 -11.61 -1.61 8.30
N LEU A 654 -10.75 -1.24 9.26
CA LEU A 654 -10.58 -1.97 10.51
C LEU A 654 -11.85 -1.98 11.40
N LEU A 655 -12.69 -0.94 11.30
CA LEU A 655 -13.91 -0.78 12.10
C LEU A 655 -15.20 -1.21 11.39
N ASP A 656 -15.27 -1.16 10.05
CA ASP A 656 -16.45 -1.48 9.23
C ASP A 656 -16.44 -2.90 8.66
N ASP A 657 -15.26 -3.51 8.52
CA ASP A 657 -15.06 -4.79 7.83
C ASP A 657 -14.37 -5.79 8.77
N ILE A 658 -13.12 -5.52 9.16
CA ILE A 658 -12.28 -6.47 9.92
C ILE A 658 -12.82 -6.74 11.33
N LEU A 659 -13.22 -5.71 12.08
CA LEU A 659 -13.80 -5.88 13.42
C LEU A 659 -15.13 -6.68 13.35
N PRO A 660 -16.12 -6.32 12.50
CA PRO A 660 -17.33 -7.14 12.33
C PRO A 660 -17.05 -8.57 11.89
N GLN A 661 -16.12 -8.82 10.95
CA GLN A 661 -15.70 -10.17 10.57
C GLN A 661 -15.19 -10.96 11.79
N HIS A 662 -14.36 -10.32 12.62
CA HIS A 662 -13.82 -10.92 13.83
C HIS A 662 -14.93 -11.24 14.87
N ILE A 663 -15.87 -10.33 15.09
CA ILE A 663 -17.03 -10.52 15.99
C ILE A 663 -17.91 -11.68 15.47
N CYS A 664 -18.38 -11.56 14.22
CA CYS A 664 -19.32 -12.49 13.63
C CYS A 664 -18.75 -13.90 13.45
N CYS A 665 -17.46 -14.05 13.14
CA CYS A 665 -16.87 -15.33 12.72
C CYS A 665 -15.95 -15.98 13.74
N MET A 666 -15.17 -15.19 14.49
CA MET A 666 -14.25 -15.74 15.51
C MET A 666 -14.92 -15.85 16.89
N TRP A 667 -15.87 -14.98 17.25
CA TRP A 667 -16.50 -15.02 18.60
C TRP A 667 -17.78 -15.86 18.70
N THR A 668 -18.52 -16.06 17.61
CA THR A 668 -19.80 -16.80 17.63
C THR A 668 -19.62 -18.32 17.54
N SER A 669 -18.48 -18.78 16.99
CA SER A 669 -18.25 -20.18 16.67
C SER A 669 -17.51 -20.91 17.80
N LYS A 670 -18.17 -21.89 18.42
CA LYS A 670 -17.55 -22.76 19.45
C LYS A 670 -16.59 -23.81 18.88
N ARG A 671 -16.45 -23.85 17.55
CA ARG A 671 -15.63 -24.77 16.76
C ARG A 671 -15.25 -24.08 15.45
N GLU A 672 -13.97 -23.79 15.29
CA GLU A 672 -13.36 -23.16 14.12
C GLU A 672 -13.92 -23.71 12.81
N TRP A 673 -14.62 -22.86 12.04
CA TRP A 673 -14.98 -23.07 10.63
C TRP A 673 -15.58 -24.44 10.26
N SER A 674 -16.38 -25.00 11.17
CA SER A 674 -17.09 -26.27 10.99
C SER A 674 -18.52 -26.07 10.45
N LYS A 675 -19.23 -27.14 10.09
CA LYS A 675 -20.67 -27.10 9.74
C LYS A 675 -21.56 -26.47 10.84
N ASP A 676 -21.09 -26.40 12.08
CA ASP A 676 -21.77 -25.73 13.20
C ASP A 676 -21.54 -24.19 13.23
N ALA A 677 -20.66 -23.65 12.40
CA ALA A 677 -20.28 -22.22 12.37
C ALA A 677 -21.28 -21.30 11.63
N GLY A 678 -22.50 -21.78 11.39
CA GLY A 678 -23.50 -21.19 10.50
C GLY A 678 -23.73 -19.69 10.72
N TYR A 679 -23.67 -19.20 11.96
CA TYR A 679 -24.00 -17.79 12.24
C TYR A 679 -23.11 -16.76 11.51
N CYS A 680 -21.83 -17.06 11.29
CA CYS A 680 -20.92 -16.22 10.47
C CYS A 680 -21.34 -16.19 8.98
N LEU A 681 -21.68 -17.37 8.45
CA LEU A 681 -22.11 -17.58 7.08
C LEU A 681 -23.47 -16.93 6.81
N ASP A 682 -24.39 -17.07 7.76
CA ASP A 682 -25.76 -16.57 7.72
C ASP A 682 -25.89 -15.05 7.97
N THR A 683 -24.79 -14.36 8.31
CA THR A 683 -24.76 -12.91 8.60
C THR A 683 -23.68 -12.16 7.82
N TYR A 684 -22.46 -12.04 8.37
CA TYR A 684 -21.37 -11.26 7.81
C TYR A 684 -21.03 -11.67 6.38
N LEU A 685 -20.90 -12.98 6.11
CA LEU A 685 -20.51 -13.48 4.79
C LEU A 685 -21.66 -13.50 3.77
N ILE A 686 -22.93 -13.39 4.21
CA ILE A 686 -24.04 -13.08 3.29
C ILE A 686 -24.04 -11.59 2.94
N GLY A 687 -23.83 -10.71 3.93
CA GLY A 687 -23.77 -9.27 3.71
C GLY A 687 -22.57 -8.86 2.85
N ARG A 688 -21.40 -9.45 3.08
CA ARG A 688 -20.10 -8.99 2.54
C ARG A 688 -19.44 -10.00 1.61
N ARG A 689 -20.23 -10.75 0.85
CA ARG A 689 -19.73 -11.68 -0.18
C ARG A 689 -19.04 -10.93 -1.32
N SER A 690 -17.81 -11.33 -1.66
CA SER A 690 -17.10 -10.82 -2.83
C SER A 690 -17.68 -11.36 -4.16
N SER A 691 -17.20 -10.77 -5.26
CA SER A 691 -17.63 -11.06 -6.62
C SER A 691 -17.16 -12.45 -7.08
N ASP A 692 -17.80 -12.94 -8.14
CA ASP A 692 -17.30 -14.11 -8.89
C ASP A 692 -16.40 -13.66 -10.03
N CYS A 693 -15.89 -14.63 -10.80
CA CYS A 693 -15.03 -14.37 -11.96
C CYS A 693 -15.75 -14.45 -13.31
N LYS A 694 -17.10 -14.54 -13.35
CA LYS A 694 -17.86 -14.72 -14.59
C LYS A 694 -17.84 -13.50 -15.51
N GLY A 695 -17.65 -12.31 -14.93
CA GLY A 695 -17.41 -11.06 -15.67
C GLY A 695 -15.93 -10.69 -15.84
N TYR A 696 -14.99 -11.52 -15.36
CA TYR A 696 -13.57 -11.18 -15.42
C TYR A 696 -12.97 -11.50 -16.79
N VAL A 697 -12.31 -10.50 -17.39
CA VAL A 697 -11.45 -10.68 -18.58
C VAL A 697 -10.03 -10.28 -18.22
N PRO A 698 -9.02 -11.17 -18.32
CA PRO A 698 -7.64 -10.87 -17.98
C PRO A 698 -7.03 -9.82 -18.93
N PRO A 699 -6.06 -9.01 -18.46
CA PRO A 699 -5.42 -8.01 -19.30
C PRO A 699 -4.44 -8.68 -20.28
N ARG A 700 -4.35 -8.15 -21.50
CA ARG A 700 -3.46 -8.65 -22.56
C ARG A 700 -2.03 -8.14 -22.36
N PRO A 701 -1.03 -9.03 -22.24
CA PRO A 701 0.36 -8.61 -22.15
C PRO A 701 0.97 -8.34 -23.53
N ALA A 702 1.83 -7.34 -23.62
CA ALA A 702 2.72 -7.03 -24.75
C ALA A 702 4.09 -6.57 -24.22
N SER A 703 5.16 -6.63 -25.02
CA SER A 703 6.52 -6.40 -24.49
C SER A 703 7.49 -5.87 -25.55
N GLY A 704 8.52 -5.14 -25.08
CA GLY A 704 9.68 -4.76 -25.88
C GLY A 704 10.97 -4.72 -25.06
N PHE A 705 12.05 -5.24 -25.63
CA PHE A 705 13.30 -5.59 -24.93
C PHE A 705 14.44 -5.79 -25.95
N GLY A 706 15.70 -5.78 -25.51
CA GLY A 706 16.84 -6.04 -26.42
C GLY A 706 17.01 -4.90 -27.44
N ASP A 707 17.30 -5.24 -28.70
CA ASP A 707 17.75 -4.26 -29.70
C ASP A 707 16.71 -3.71 -30.72
N PRO A 708 15.71 -2.93 -30.26
CA PRO A 708 14.56 -3.49 -29.59
C PRO A 708 13.81 -4.54 -30.45
N HIS A 709 13.67 -5.72 -29.86
CA HIS A 709 12.64 -6.69 -30.20
C HIS A 709 11.31 -6.22 -29.61
N ILE A 710 10.22 -6.45 -30.35
CA ILE A 710 8.87 -6.04 -29.97
C ILE A 710 7.93 -7.24 -30.23
N VAL A 711 7.03 -7.49 -29.29
CA VAL A 711 5.89 -8.38 -29.49
C VAL A 711 4.61 -7.55 -29.41
N THR A 712 3.85 -7.52 -30.50
CA THR A 712 2.61 -6.75 -30.62
C THR A 712 1.51 -7.28 -29.69
N LEU A 713 0.41 -6.53 -29.59
CA LEU A 713 -0.74 -6.98 -28.82
C LEU A 713 -1.35 -8.27 -29.39
N ASP A 714 -1.34 -8.51 -30.70
CA ASP A 714 -1.78 -9.79 -31.29
C ASP A 714 -0.69 -10.87 -31.48
N GLY A 715 0.51 -10.61 -30.94
CA GLY A 715 1.55 -11.61 -30.71
C GLY A 715 2.57 -11.75 -31.84
N VAL A 716 2.58 -10.84 -32.82
CA VAL A 716 3.58 -10.76 -33.87
C VAL A 716 4.91 -10.32 -33.27
N ARG A 717 5.95 -11.16 -33.46
CA ARG A 717 7.33 -10.89 -33.05
C ARG A 717 8.08 -10.19 -34.19
N TYR A 718 8.72 -9.06 -33.92
CA TYR A 718 9.56 -8.36 -34.89
C TYR A 718 10.66 -7.50 -34.24
N MET A 719 11.58 -6.99 -35.07
CA MET A 719 12.75 -6.20 -34.64
C MET A 719 12.67 -4.78 -35.23
N PHE A 720 12.95 -3.75 -34.44
CA PHE A 720 12.84 -2.35 -34.89
C PHE A 720 14.01 -1.44 -34.48
N ASN A 721 15.13 -1.57 -35.19
CA ASN A 721 16.35 -0.81 -34.96
C ASN A 721 16.33 0.64 -35.54
N GLY A 722 15.39 1.48 -35.11
CA GLY A 722 15.40 2.94 -35.39
C GLY A 722 16.19 3.73 -34.33
N ILE A 723 16.71 4.92 -34.68
CA ILE A 723 17.22 5.93 -33.71
C ILE A 723 16.25 7.12 -33.68
N GLY A 724 15.57 7.34 -32.56
CA GLY A 724 14.51 8.35 -32.46
C GLY A 724 13.62 8.22 -31.23
N GLU A 725 12.45 8.86 -31.34
CA GLU A 725 11.32 8.69 -30.43
C GLU A 725 10.12 8.16 -31.23
N TYR A 726 9.38 7.20 -30.69
CA TYR A 726 8.31 6.50 -31.43
C TYR A 726 7.09 6.26 -30.53
N VAL A 727 5.90 6.23 -31.14
CA VAL A 727 4.66 5.86 -30.45
C VAL A 727 4.60 4.33 -30.32
N ILE A 728 4.84 3.83 -29.11
CA ILE A 728 4.70 2.40 -28.80
C ILE A 728 3.21 2.03 -28.80
N LEU A 729 2.40 2.83 -28.10
CA LEU A 729 0.94 2.68 -28.04
C LEU A 729 0.28 4.05 -27.93
N GLN A 730 -0.82 4.23 -28.64
CA GLN A 730 -1.81 5.27 -28.42
C GLN A 730 -3.20 4.65 -28.50
N LEU A 731 -4.10 5.06 -27.61
CA LEU A 731 -5.52 4.75 -27.72
C LEU A 731 -6.21 5.76 -28.66
N GLU A 732 -7.14 5.31 -29.50
CA GLU A 732 -7.88 6.17 -30.44
C GLU A 732 -8.77 7.21 -29.74
N ASN A 733 -9.23 6.91 -28.52
CA ASN A 733 -9.90 7.87 -27.64
C ASN A 733 -8.97 8.98 -27.09
N HIS A 734 -7.66 8.89 -27.36
CA HIS A 734 -6.58 9.75 -26.87
C HIS A 734 -6.39 9.81 -25.34
N ASN A 735 -7.08 8.99 -24.54
CA ASN A 735 -6.95 8.97 -23.09
C ASN A 735 -5.54 8.57 -22.63
N PHE A 736 -4.90 7.62 -23.32
CA PHE A 736 -3.55 7.14 -23.01
C PHE A 736 -2.62 7.20 -24.23
N THR A 737 -1.33 7.45 -23.98
CA THR A 737 -0.25 7.33 -24.98
C THR A 737 1.05 6.96 -24.28
N LEU A 738 1.77 5.95 -24.80
CA LEU A 738 3.10 5.50 -24.42
C LEU A 738 4.05 5.69 -25.62
N GLN A 739 5.16 6.39 -25.38
CA GLN A 739 6.25 6.62 -26.32
C GLN A 739 7.55 6.02 -25.78
N GLY A 740 8.41 5.56 -26.67
CA GLY A 740 9.75 5.07 -26.35
C GLY A 740 10.81 5.80 -27.15
N ARG A 741 11.96 6.02 -26.52
CA ARG A 741 13.17 6.61 -27.11
C ARG A 741 14.22 5.52 -27.28
N THR A 742 14.80 5.41 -28.46
CA THR A 742 15.87 4.45 -28.77
C THR A 742 17.15 5.16 -29.17
N GLN A 743 18.29 4.63 -28.70
CA GLN A 743 19.61 5.15 -29.03
C GLN A 743 20.59 4.01 -29.35
N GLN A 744 21.68 4.35 -30.04
CA GLN A 744 22.65 3.39 -30.57
C GLN A 744 23.44 2.68 -29.44
N VAL A 745 23.51 1.35 -29.49
CA VAL A 745 24.13 0.50 -28.46
C VAL A 745 25.67 0.52 -28.57
N THR A 746 26.37 0.35 -27.44
CA THR A 746 27.83 0.14 -27.42
C THR A 746 28.17 -1.35 -27.32
N GLY A 747 29.09 -1.82 -28.16
CA GLY A 747 29.61 -3.19 -28.09
C GLY A 747 30.55 -3.41 -26.90
N GLU A 748 31.10 -4.61 -26.76
CA GLU A 748 32.11 -4.95 -25.74
C GLU A 748 33.35 -4.03 -25.80
N SER A 749 33.79 -3.65 -27.01
CA SER A 749 34.93 -2.75 -27.24
C SER A 749 34.63 -1.26 -27.03
N GLY A 750 33.42 -0.90 -26.58
CA GLY A 750 32.96 0.48 -26.45
C GLY A 750 32.62 1.17 -27.78
N ALA A 751 32.77 0.50 -28.92
CA ALA A 751 32.37 1.01 -30.23
C ALA A 751 30.84 1.07 -30.37
N LEU A 752 30.33 2.04 -31.14
CA LEU A 752 28.90 2.14 -31.45
C LEU A 752 28.50 1.11 -32.52
N MET A 753 27.56 0.23 -32.19
CA MET A 753 27.10 -0.87 -33.04
C MET A 753 25.96 -0.43 -33.96
N LYS A 754 25.65 -1.20 -35.02
CA LYS A 754 24.49 -0.91 -35.91
C LYS A 754 23.17 -1.44 -35.37
N ALA A 755 22.97 -1.26 -34.07
CA ALA A 755 21.79 -1.62 -33.31
C ALA A 755 21.43 -0.50 -32.32
N THR A 756 20.19 -0.48 -31.87
CA THR A 756 19.63 0.52 -30.95
C THR A 756 18.86 -0.17 -29.83
N ALA A 757 18.72 0.46 -28.68
CA ALA A 757 17.94 -0.08 -27.56
C ALA A 757 17.18 1.04 -26.84
N TRP A 758 16.15 0.68 -26.07
CA TRP A 758 15.35 1.66 -25.32
C TRP A 758 16.17 2.34 -24.22
N THR A 759 16.24 3.67 -24.25
CA THR A 759 16.90 4.47 -23.19
C THR A 759 15.92 5.29 -22.37
N ALA A 760 14.68 5.50 -22.85
CA ALA A 760 13.63 6.13 -22.07
C ALA A 760 12.22 5.73 -22.55
N PHE A 761 11.25 5.77 -21.64
CA PHE A 761 9.82 5.70 -21.93
C PHE A 761 9.13 6.95 -21.38
N ALA A 762 8.19 7.53 -22.13
CA ALA A 762 7.34 8.62 -21.67
C ALA A 762 5.88 8.26 -21.95
N MET A 763 5.02 8.45 -20.95
CA MET A 763 3.65 7.95 -20.96
C MET A 763 2.72 8.96 -20.30
N ARG A 764 1.53 9.18 -20.89
CA ARG A 764 0.58 10.19 -20.44
C ARG A 764 -0.83 9.62 -20.35
N SER A 765 -1.45 9.81 -19.19
CA SER A 765 -2.88 9.70 -18.96
C SER A 765 -3.51 11.10 -19.03
N VAL A 766 -4.57 11.23 -19.83
CA VAL A 766 -5.38 12.46 -19.94
C VAL A 766 -6.44 12.50 -18.84
N LEU A 767 -6.92 11.34 -18.36
CA LEU A 767 -7.94 11.26 -17.30
C LEU A 767 -7.39 11.76 -15.96
N SER A 768 -6.19 11.31 -15.57
CA SER A 768 -5.49 11.78 -14.37
C SER A 768 -4.72 13.10 -14.58
N ASN A 769 -4.54 13.54 -15.83
CA ASN A 769 -3.68 14.66 -16.22
C ASN A 769 -2.23 14.49 -15.69
N VAL A 770 -1.66 13.30 -15.90
CA VAL A 770 -0.31 12.94 -15.47
C VAL A 770 0.53 12.43 -16.64
N THR A 771 1.75 12.94 -16.77
CA THR A 771 2.81 12.43 -17.64
C THR A 771 3.94 11.86 -16.79
N VAL A 772 4.30 10.60 -17.00
CA VAL A 772 5.45 9.92 -16.37
C VAL A 772 6.54 9.75 -17.42
N GLN A 773 7.80 10.02 -17.05
CA GLN A 773 8.96 9.66 -17.86
C GLN A 773 9.92 8.80 -17.02
N LEU A 774 10.33 7.67 -17.59
CA LEU A 774 11.37 6.79 -17.05
C LEU A 774 12.56 6.85 -18.02
N THR A 775 13.78 6.99 -17.51
CA THR A 775 15.00 7.11 -18.32
C THR A 775 16.12 6.28 -17.68
N ALA A 776 16.89 5.56 -18.49
CA ALA A 776 18.04 4.80 -18.01
C ALA A 776 19.10 5.73 -17.41
N GLY A 777 19.64 5.33 -16.27
CA GLY A 777 20.86 5.88 -15.68
C GLY A 777 21.88 4.76 -15.46
N ARG A 778 23.14 5.13 -15.27
CA ARG A 778 24.23 4.16 -15.06
C ARG A 778 23.96 3.13 -13.97
N GLN A 779 24.60 1.97 -14.12
CA GLN A 779 24.59 0.87 -13.15
C GLN A 779 23.17 0.32 -12.92
N GLY A 780 22.37 0.22 -13.99
CA GLY A 780 21.02 -0.33 -13.93
C GLY A 780 20.03 0.54 -13.14
N MET A 781 20.28 1.85 -13.04
CA MET A 781 19.35 2.80 -12.42
C MET A 781 18.21 3.18 -13.40
N ILE A 782 17.07 3.57 -12.83
CA ILE A 782 15.98 4.23 -13.56
C ILE A 782 15.72 5.59 -12.92
N HIS A 783 15.88 6.65 -13.70
CA HIS A 783 15.50 8.00 -13.33
C HIS A 783 14.03 8.23 -13.69
N ALA A 784 13.20 8.49 -12.67
CA ALA A 784 11.76 8.73 -12.82
C ALA A 784 11.42 10.21 -12.68
N MET A 785 10.56 10.71 -13.56
CA MET A 785 9.97 12.05 -13.52
C MET A 785 8.45 11.97 -13.67
N VAL A 786 7.74 12.86 -12.98
CA VAL A 786 6.28 13.00 -13.03
C VAL A 786 5.97 14.47 -13.30
N ASN A 787 5.20 14.77 -14.36
CA ASN A 787 4.88 16.14 -14.80
C ASN A 787 6.11 17.05 -14.92
N SER A 788 7.19 16.51 -15.50
CA SER A 788 8.53 17.14 -15.64
C SER A 788 9.28 17.45 -14.34
N GLU A 789 8.74 17.10 -13.17
CA GLU A 789 9.48 17.13 -11.90
C GLU A 789 10.17 15.79 -11.64
N ARG A 790 11.41 15.80 -11.14
CA ARG A 790 12.13 14.57 -10.76
C ARG A 790 11.51 13.98 -9.51
N LEU A 791 11.01 12.76 -9.61
CA LEU A 791 10.47 12.03 -8.47
C LEU A 791 11.61 11.56 -7.55
N ASP A 792 11.34 11.53 -6.25
CA ASP A 792 12.20 10.92 -5.24
C ASP A 792 11.47 9.79 -4.48
N PHE A 793 12.19 8.68 -4.29
CA PHE A 793 11.76 7.50 -3.51
C PHE A 793 12.50 7.41 -2.16
N MET A 794 13.34 8.39 -1.78
CA MET A 794 14.11 8.32 -0.52
C MET A 794 13.25 7.98 0.69
N ASP A 795 12.04 8.54 0.83
CA ASP A 795 11.13 8.26 1.95
C ASP A 795 10.41 6.91 1.86
N SER A 796 10.18 6.38 0.66
CA SER A 796 9.31 5.23 0.39
C SER A 796 9.58 4.64 -0.99
N ASP A 797 9.68 3.32 -1.06
CA ASP A 797 9.81 2.56 -2.32
C ASP A 797 8.56 2.64 -3.21
N SER A 798 7.45 3.18 -2.70
CA SER A 798 6.25 3.52 -3.48
C SER A 798 5.89 5.01 -3.39
N HIS A 799 5.42 5.55 -4.51
CA HIS A 799 4.84 6.87 -4.67
C HIS A 799 3.45 6.75 -5.34
N SER A 800 2.43 7.36 -4.75
CA SER A 800 1.09 7.43 -5.34
C SER A 800 0.59 8.87 -5.37
N GLN A 801 0.04 9.25 -6.52
CA GLN A 801 -0.68 10.49 -6.79
C GLN A 801 -2.06 10.12 -7.37
N GLU A 802 -2.98 11.07 -7.48
CA GLU A 802 -4.32 10.81 -8.01
C GLU A 802 -4.23 10.22 -9.44
N GLY A 803 -4.82 9.04 -9.63
CA GLY A 803 -4.79 8.26 -10.88
C GLY A 803 -3.53 7.43 -11.14
N ILE A 804 -2.44 7.57 -10.36
CA ILE A 804 -1.17 6.85 -10.62
C ILE A 804 -0.49 6.28 -9.37
N THR A 805 0.12 5.10 -9.51
CA THR A 805 1.08 4.56 -8.54
C THR A 805 2.37 4.12 -9.24
N LEU A 806 3.51 4.54 -8.70
CA LEU A 806 4.86 4.12 -9.11
C LEU A 806 5.52 3.38 -7.94
N GLN A 807 5.97 2.15 -8.17
CA GLN A 807 6.64 1.32 -7.17
C GLN A 807 8.01 0.87 -7.67
N LEU A 808 9.05 1.08 -6.86
CA LEU A 808 10.36 0.45 -7.05
C LEU A 808 10.25 -1.05 -6.80
N VAL A 809 10.80 -1.82 -7.73
CA VAL A 809 10.97 -3.27 -7.60
C VAL A 809 12.47 -3.54 -7.38
N PRO A 810 12.91 -3.78 -6.12
CA PRO A 810 14.29 -4.17 -5.84
C PRO A 810 14.53 -5.64 -6.23
N ASP A 811 15.60 -5.91 -6.97
CA ASP A 811 16.06 -7.29 -7.22
C ASP A 811 16.49 -7.94 -5.89
N GLN A 812 15.85 -9.06 -5.55
CA GLN A 812 16.07 -9.84 -4.32
C GLN A 812 17.52 -10.33 -4.15
N ASN A 813 18.29 -10.41 -5.25
CA ASN A 813 19.64 -11.00 -5.27
C ASN A 813 20.76 -10.00 -5.57
N ASN A 814 20.48 -8.80 -6.09
CA ASN A 814 21.54 -7.85 -6.46
C ASN A 814 21.10 -6.38 -6.40
N SER A 815 21.81 -5.54 -5.64
CA SER A 815 21.45 -4.13 -5.38
C SER A 815 21.60 -3.17 -6.57
N SER A 816 21.97 -3.67 -7.75
CA SER A 816 22.30 -2.90 -8.96
C SER A 816 21.28 -3.08 -10.10
N ARG A 817 20.10 -3.63 -9.83
CA ARG A 817 19.04 -3.83 -10.82
C ARG A 817 17.76 -3.17 -10.33
N SER A 818 17.35 -2.11 -11.04
CA SER A 818 16.15 -1.35 -10.72
C SER A 818 14.99 -1.76 -11.63
N GLY A 819 13.88 -2.18 -11.04
CA GLY A 819 12.58 -2.17 -11.70
C GLY A 819 11.73 -0.98 -11.23
N VAL A 820 10.87 -0.47 -12.11
CA VAL A 820 9.80 0.48 -11.79
C VAL A 820 8.49 -0.06 -12.36
N ASN A 821 7.56 -0.37 -11.46
CA ASN A 821 6.18 -0.70 -11.78
C ASN A 821 5.37 0.60 -11.83
N VAL A 822 4.56 0.78 -12.88
CA VAL A 822 3.67 1.94 -13.06
C VAL A 822 2.24 1.45 -13.32
N ALA A 823 1.30 1.85 -12.48
CA ALA A 823 -0.13 1.57 -12.63
C ALA A 823 -0.91 2.87 -12.86
N PHE A 824 -1.67 2.93 -13.95
CA PHE A 824 -2.64 3.98 -14.27
C PHE A 824 -4.04 3.49 -13.89
N GLN A 825 -4.60 4.07 -12.85
CA GLN A 825 -5.78 3.54 -12.14
C GLN A 825 -7.09 3.88 -12.85
N GLU A 826 -7.15 5.00 -13.58
CA GLU A 826 -8.34 5.41 -14.35
C GLU A 826 -8.47 4.60 -15.66
N GLU A 827 -7.35 4.39 -16.37
CA GLU A 827 -7.32 3.58 -17.59
C GLU A 827 -7.14 2.06 -17.34
N ASN A 828 -6.89 1.64 -16.09
CA ASN A 828 -6.58 0.25 -15.70
C ASN A 828 -5.36 -0.35 -16.43
N ILE A 829 -4.38 0.48 -16.79
CA ILE A 829 -3.18 0.07 -17.54
C ILE A 829 -2.01 -0.14 -16.58
N PHE A 830 -1.28 -1.24 -16.75
CA PHE A 830 -0.10 -1.55 -15.96
C PHE A 830 1.15 -1.73 -16.84
N LEU A 831 2.28 -1.19 -16.39
CA LEU A 831 3.56 -1.26 -17.09
C LEU A 831 4.67 -1.61 -16.08
N GLU A 832 5.32 -2.75 -16.28
CA GLU A 832 6.56 -3.13 -15.60
C GLU A 832 7.75 -2.68 -16.47
N VAL A 833 8.65 -1.85 -15.93
CA VAL A 833 9.88 -1.43 -16.61
C VAL A 833 11.10 -1.90 -15.82
N LYS A 834 12.04 -2.58 -16.48
CA LYS A 834 13.28 -3.10 -15.90
C LYS A 834 14.50 -2.47 -16.59
N SER A 835 15.57 -2.23 -15.83
CA SER A 835 16.86 -1.76 -16.35
C SER A 835 17.94 -2.84 -16.17
N MET A 836 18.69 -3.14 -17.23
CA MET A 836 19.86 -4.02 -17.19
C MET A 836 20.89 -3.56 -18.23
N GLU A 837 22.18 -3.50 -17.87
CA GLU A 837 23.25 -2.91 -18.71
C GLU A 837 22.90 -1.55 -19.32
N ASP A 838 22.26 -0.70 -18.50
CA ASP A 838 21.78 0.65 -18.83
C ASP A 838 20.77 0.70 -20.02
N ILE A 839 20.16 -0.46 -20.36
CA ILE A 839 19.07 -0.61 -21.33
C ILE A 839 17.74 -0.81 -20.57
N LEU A 840 16.66 -0.21 -21.08
CA LEU A 840 15.30 -0.43 -20.56
C LEU A 840 14.57 -1.54 -21.32
N HIS A 841 13.75 -2.27 -20.58
CA HIS A 841 12.85 -3.32 -21.07
C HIS A 841 11.46 -3.09 -20.48
N PHE A 842 10.39 -3.35 -21.22
CA PHE A 842 9.02 -3.17 -20.73
C PHE A 842 8.12 -4.39 -20.92
N MET A 843 7.18 -4.57 -20.00
CA MET A 843 6.01 -5.42 -20.17
C MET A 843 4.76 -4.62 -19.84
N LEU A 844 3.92 -4.41 -20.85
CA LEU A 844 2.64 -3.70 -20.79
C LEU A 844 1.52 -4.72 -20.59
N TYR A 845 0.53 -4.39 -19.77
CA TYR A 845 -0.70 -5.13 -19.59
C TYR A 845 -1.89 -4.19 -19.84
N LEU A 846 -2.75 -4.55 -20.79
CA LEU A 846 -3.82 -3.69 -21.31
C LEU A 846 -5.21 -4.35 -21.13
N PRO A 847 -6.24 -3.66 -20.60
CA PRO A 847 -7.56 -4.25 -20.38
C PRO A 847 -8.35 -4.42 -21.68
N GLU A 848 -9.19 -5.45 -21.78
CA GLU A 848 -10.02 -5.78 -22.97
C GLU A 848 -10.84 -4.60 -23.50
N ASP A 849 -11.27 -3.67 -22.63
CA ASP A 849 -11.97 -2.44 -23.02
C ASP A 849 -11.15 -1.51 -23.95
N SER A 850 -9.85 -1.75 -24.12
CA SER A 850 -8.96 -1.05 -25.06
C SER A 850 -8.89 -1.69 -26.45
N LYS A 851 -9.47 -2.88 -26.63
CA LYS A 851 -9.43 -3.66 -27.86
C LYS A 851 -10.20 -2.95 -28.99
N GLY A 852 -9.68 -3.05 -30.21
CA GLY A 852 -10.13 -2.28 -31.36
C GLY A 852 -9.75 -0.79 -31.35
N MET A 853 -9.15 -0.28 -30.26
CA MET A 853 -8.77 1.14 -30.12
C MET A 853 -7.25 1.39 -30.07
N THR A 854 -6.40 0.41 -30.32
CA THR A 854 -4.93 0.57 -30.24
C THR A 854 -4.28 0.91 -31.58
N ARG A 855 -3.21 1.68 -31.53
CA ARG A 855 -2.27 1.89 -32.65
C ARG A 855 -0.87 2.27 -32.15
N GLY A 856 0.15 2.02 -32.95
CA GLY A 856 1.55 2.25 -32.61
C GLY A 856 2.44 1.07 -33.00
N LEU A 857 3.65 1.00 -32.45
CA LEU A 857 4.53 -0.16 -32.61
C LEU A 857 3.98 -1.45 -31.98
N LEU A 858 3.03 -1.38 -31.05
CA LEU A 858 2.29 -2.56 -30.55
C LEU A 858 1.09 -2.96 -31.42
N GLY A 859 0.86 -2.25 -32.53
CA GLY A 859 -0.12 -2.58 -33.55
C GLY A 859 -1.58 -2.37 -33.16
N ARG A 860 -2.47 -3.14 -33.79
CA ARG A 860 -3.93 -3.02 -33.74
C ARG A 860 -4.50 -4.25 -33.05
N TRP A 861 -4.81 -4.13 -31.76
CA TRP A 861 -5.39 -5.24 -31.02
C TRP A 861 -6.82 -5.52 -31.46
N ASN A 862 -7.02 -6.55 -32.26
CA ASN A 862 -8.30 -6.99 -32.81
C ASN A 862 -8.40 -8.53 -32.95
N ASP A 863 -7.39 -9.27 -32.49
CA ASP A 863 -7.15 -10.71 -32.68
C ASP A 863 -6.74 -11.12 -34.13
N ASP A 864 -6.31 -10.17 -34.99
CA ASP A 864 -5.85 -10.39 -36.37
C ASP A 864 -4.39 -9.92 -36.60
N PRO A 865 -3.39 -10.83 -36.56
CA PRO A 865 -1.98 -10.47 -36.71
C PRO A 865 -1.58 -9.97 -38.11
N ASP A 866 -2.44 -10.07 -39.13
CA ASP A 866 -2.11 -9.61 -40.49
C ASP A 866 -2.34 -8.09 -40.70
N ASP A 867 -2.96 -7.37 -39.75
CA ASP A 867 -3.13 -5.90 -39.82
C ASP A 867 -2.31 -5.08 -38.78
N ASP A 868 -1.58 -5.78 -37.91
CA ASP A 868 -0.72 -5.24 -36.85
C ASP A 868 0.34 -4.25 -37.37
N PHE A 869 0.95 -4.51 -38.54
CA PHE A 869 1.88 -3.60 -39.21
C PHE A 869 1.19 -2.46 -39.96
N SER A 870 0.23 -1.82 -39.29
CA SER A 870 -0.48 -0.62 -39.73
C SER A 870 0.38 0.64 -39.53
N ALA A 871 0.82 1.22 -40.63
CA ALA A 871 1.54 2.49 -40.65
C ALA A 871 0.63 3.70 -40.36
N VAL A 872 1.23 4.83 -39.96
CA VAL A 872 0.50 6.08 -39.63
C VAL A 872 -0.34 6.64 -40.79
N ASN A 873 0.02 6.32 -42.04
CA ASN A 873 -0.74 6.70 -43.23
C ASN A 873 -1.91 5.75 -43.56
N GLY A 874 -2.14 4.71 -42.77
CA GLY A 874 -3.15 3.67 -43.01
C GLY A 874 -2.74 2.56 -43.98
N GLN A 875 -1.47 2.52 -44.42
CA GLN A 875 -0.93 1.38 -45.17
C GLN A 875 -0.67 0.21 -44.22
N VAL A 876 -1.07 -0.99 -44.62
CA VAL A 876 -0.79 -2.25 -43.90
C VAL A 876 0.31 -3.03 -44.63
N LEU A 877 1.22 -3.64 -43.87
CA LEU A 877 2.15 -4.65 -44.36
C LEU A 877 1.74 -6.04 -43.83
N PRO A 878 1.94 -7.14 -44.59
CA PRO A 878 1.61 -8.47 -44.10
C PRO A 878 2.57 -8.91 -42.99
N ALA A 879 2.12 -9.80 -42.10
CA ALA A 879 2.92 -10.28 -40.96
C ALA A 879 4.24 -10.98 -41.35
N ASN A 880 4.39 -11.40 -42.61
CA ASN A 880 5.59 -12.03 -43.17
C ASN A 880 6.51 -11.09 -43.97
N ALA A 881 6.28 -9.77 -43.92
CA ALA A 881 7.17 -8.78 -44.53
C ALA A 881 8.61 -8.88 -43.99
N SER A 882 9.61 -8.50 -44.80
CA SER A 882 11.00 -8.53 -44.32
C SER A 882 11.25 -7.47 -43.25
N VAL A 883 12.22 -7.70 -42.35
CA VAL A 883 12.61 -6.73 -41.29
C VAL A 883 12.92 -5.34 -41.86
N ARG A 884 13.44 -5.26 -43.10
CA ARG A 884 13.65 -4.01 -43.83
C ARG A 884 12.35 -3.30 -44.23
N GLU A 885 11.35 -4.05 -44.67
CA GLU A 885 10.03 -3.51 -45.04
C GLU A 885 9.26 -3.09 -43.79
N ILE A 886 9.28 -3.90 -42.72
CA ILE A 886 8.67 -3.57 -41.42
C ILE A 886 9.31 -2.28 -40.86
N HIS A 887 10.64 -2.17 -40.88
CA HIS A 887 11.34 -0.98 -40.37
C HIS A 887 10.98 0.30 -41.13
N TYR A 888 11.11 0.34 -42.47
CA TYR A 888 10.88 1.58 -43.23
C TYR A 888 9.41 1.84 -43.58
N GLY A 889 8.61 0.79 -43.78
CA GLY A 889 7.21 0.89 -44.21
C GLY A 889 6.20 0.96 -43.08
N PHE A 890 6.58 0.55 -41.85
CA PHE A 890 5.73 0.59 -40.66
C PHE A 890 6.40 1.33 -39.49
N GLY A 891 7.52 0.82 -38.95
CA GLY A 891 8.08 1.30 -37.68
C GLY A 891 8.58 2.75 -37.72
N GLU A 892 9.31 3.14 -38.76
CA GLU A 892 9.75 4.53 -38.98
C GLU A 892 8.58 5.50 -39.21
N THR A 893 7.40 5.00 -39.61
CA THR A 893 6.20 5.86 -39.76
C THR A 893 5.63 6.30 -38.40
N TRP A 894 5.86 5.51 -37.35
CA TRP A 894 5.46 5.80 -35.96
C TRP A 894 6.42 6.73 -35.21
N ARG A 895 7.40 7.32 -35.92
CA ARG A 895 8.31 8.34 -35.39
C ARG A 895 7.52 9.56 -34.90
N VAL A 896 7.75 9.93 -33.65
CA VAL A 896 7.19 11.09 -32.97
C VAL A 896 7.70 12.38 -33.63
N THR A 897 6.93 13.46 -33.56
CA THR A 897 7.36 14.82 -33.92
C THR A 897 7.55 15.67 -32.67
N GLU A 898 8.39 16.72 -32.71
CA GLU A 898 8.63 17.64 -31.59
C GLU A 898 7.34 18.11 -30.90
N ALA A 899 6.34 18.55 -31.68
CA ALA A 899 5.04 19.02 -31.19
C ALA A 899 4.14 17.92 -30.57
N THR A 900 4.56 16.66 -30.63
CA THR A 900 3.84 15.48 -30.12
C THR A 900 4.63 14.66 -29.12
N SER A 901 5.88 15.04 -28.81
CA SER A 901 6.71 14.31 -27.85
C SER A 901 6.22 14.51 -26.42
N LEU A 902 6.21 13.42 -25.66
CA LEU A 902 5.92 13.41 -24.22
C LEU A 902 7.21 13.55 -23.38
N PHE A 903 8.38 13.53 -24.01
CA PHE A 903 9.65 13.58 -23.31
C PHE A 903 10.04 15.02 -22.91
N SER A 904 10.53 15.16 -21.68
CA SER A 904 11.29 16.33 -21.23
C SER A 904 12.76 16.19 -21.67
N TYR A 905 13.38 17.31 -22.04
CA TYR A 905 14.75 17.35 -22.57
C TYR A 905 15.72 18.05 -21.61
N ASP A 906 16.89 17.44 -21.42
CA ASP A 906 18.04 18.06 -20.76
C ASP A 906 18.53 19.29 -21.55
N MET A 907 19.09 20.28 -20.86
CA MET A 907 19.55 21.52 -21.50
C MET A 907 20.66 21.27 -22.54
N GLY A 908 20.48 21.79 -23.75
CA GLY A 908 21.41 21.56 -24.86
C GLY A 908 21.27 20.18 -25.51
N ARG A 909 20.31 19.37 -25.06
CA ARG A 909 19.62 18.37 -25.88
C ARG A 909 18.30 18.99 -26.37
N SER A 910 17.69 18.35 -27.35
CA SER A 910 16.40 18.71 -27.95
C SER A 910 15.74 17.45 -28.51
N PHE A 911 14.53 17.56 -29.06
CA PHE A 911 13.93 16.49 -29.87
C PHE A 911 14.89 16.01 -30.96
N ASP A 912 15.48 16.94 -31.73
CA ASP A 912 16.42 16.65 -32.83
C ASP A 912 17.68 15.89 -32.38
N TYR A 913 18.21 16.17 -31.18
CA TYR A 913 19.40 15.49 -30.65
C TYR A 913 19.23 13.96 -30.58
N PHE A 914 18.00 13.48 -30.43
CA PHE A 914 17.67 12.06 -30.37
C PHE A 914 17.22 11.45 -31.72
N GLN A 915 17.03 12.25 -32.78
CA GLN A 915 16.60 11.74 -34.09
C GLN A 915 17.79 11.41 -35.00
N ASN A 916 17.75 10.24 -35.66
CA ASN A 916 18.59 9.99 -36.83
C ASN A 916 17.88 9.09 -37.86
N ALA A 917 17.01 9.70 -38.67
CA ALA A 917 16.33 9.03 -39.78
C ALA A 917 17.25 8.66 -40.97
N SER A 918 18.55 8.98 -40.91
CA SER A 918 19.57 8.51 -41.86
C SER A 918 20.35 7.29 -41.34
N PHE A 919 19.98 6.75 -40.16
CA PHE A 919 20.53 5.51 -39.65
C PHE A 919 20.11 4.32 -40.53
N VAL A 920 21.01 3.35 -40.67
CA VAL A 920 20.75 2.10 -41.40
C VAL A 920 21.25 0.94 -40.52
N PRO A 921 20.34 0.21 -39.85
CA PRO A 921 20.71 -0.88 -38.97
C PRO A 921 21.18 -2.12 -39.74
N ILE A 922 21.58 -3.15 -39.00
CA ILE A 922 21.71 -4.50 -39.55
C ILE A 922 20.31 -5.13 -39.61
N PHE A 923 19.96 -5.70 -40.76
CA PHE A 923 18.67 -6.39 -41.00
C PHE A 923 18.80 -7.91 -41.06
N ASP A 924 20.04 -8.42 -41.00
CA ASP A 924 20.38 -9.84 -41.08
C ASP A 924 21.69 -10.07 -40.31
N ALA A 925 21.57 -10.64 -39.11
CA ALA A 925 22.71 -10.95 -38.25
C ALA A 925 23.60 -12.09 -38.80
N ALA A 926 23.10 -12.92 -39.71
CA ALA A 926 23.92 -13.94 -40.35
C ALA A 926 24.95 -13.32 -41.32
N VAL A 927 24.69 -12.13 -41.87
CA VAL A 927 25.60 -11.42 -42.80
C VAL A 927 26.70 -10.66 -42.05
N GLY A 928 27.65 -11.43 -41.51
CA GLY A 928 28.90 -10.91 -40.93
C GLY A 928 29.45 -11.74 -39.76
N ALA A 929 28.61 -12.51 -39.07
CA ALA A 929 29.00 -13.30 -37.92
C ALA A 929 30.04 -14.39 -38.25
N SER A 930 31.02 -14.57 -37.36
CA SER A 930 31.94 -15.70 -37.42
C SER A 930 31.26 -17.00 -37.01
N ASN A 931 31.78 -18.16 -37.43
CA ASN A 931 31.22 -19.45 -37.01
C ASN A 931 31.35 -19.68 -35.49
N GLU A 932 32.43 -19.21 -34.88
CA GLU A 932 32.66 -19.27 -33.42
C GLU A 932 31.61 -18.42 -32.68
N THR A 933 31.34 -17.20 -33.18
CA THR A 933 30.29 -16.33 -32.64
C THR A 933 28.92 -16.99 -32.73
N ARG A 934 28.57 -17.60 -33.87
CA ARG A 934 27.27 -18.30 -34.03
C ARG A 934 27.16 -19.54 -33.13
N GLN A 935 28.24 -20.31 -32.95
CA GLN A 935 28.23 -21.47 -32.06
C GLN A 935 28.01 -21.04 -30.60
N LYS A 936 28.75 -20.03 -30.12
CA LYS A 936 28.55 -19.46 -28.78
C LYS A 936 27.15 -18.86 -28.58
N ALA A 937 26.58 -18.25 -29.63
CA ALA A 937 25.19 -17.78 -29.62
C ALA A 937 24.21 -18.95 -29.40
N LEU A 938 24.34 -20.03 -30.17
CA LEU A 938 23.46 -21.21 -30.08
C LEU A 938 23.60 -21.96 -28.74
N GLU A 939 24.82 -22.06 -28.19
CA GLU A 939 25.08 -22.68 -26.87
C GLU A 939 24.39 -21.91 -25.72
N MET A 940 24.28 -20.58 -25.84
CA MET A 940 23.67 -19.69 -24.85
C MET A 940 22.15 -19.55 -25.04
N CYS A 941 21.73 -19.26 -26.27
CA CYS A 941 20.37 -18.90 -26.61
C CYS A 941 19.48 -20.13 -26.87
N GLY A 942 20.02 -21.22 -27.41
CA GLY A 942 19.24 -22.26 -28.08
C GLY A 942 18.93 -21.89 -29.53
N ASP A 943 18.17 -22.74 -30.20
CA ASP A 943 17.70 -22.56 -31.59
C ASP A 943 16.24 -22.08 -31.69
N ASP A 944 15.56 -21.83 -30.56
CA ASP A 944 14.17 -21.36 -30.47
C ASP A 944 14.00 -19.88 -30.06
N ASN A 945 15.09 -19.11 -30.02
CA ASN A 945 15.13 -17.74 -29.50
C ASN A 945 15.95 -16.80 -30.42
N ASP A 946 15.31 -16.38 -31.51
CA ASP A 946 15.90 -15.51 -32.54
C ASP A 946 16.40 -14.17 -31.95
N GLU A 947 15.69 -13.63 -30.96
CA GLU A 947 15.98 -12.36 -30.29
C GLU A 947 17.33 -12.39 -29.56
N CYS A 948 17.56 -13.42 -28.72
CA CYS A 948 18.83 -13.64 -28.04
C CYS A 948 19.98 -13.88 -29.04
N LEU A 949 19.74 -14.68 -30.09
CA LEU A 949 20.74 -14.95 -31.13
C LEU A 949 21.17 -13.66 -31.84
N PHE A 950 20.21 -12.80 -32.17
CA PHE A 950 20.45 -11.50 -32.80
C PHE A 950 21.23 -10.57 -31.86
N ASP A 951 20.73 -10.32 -30.64
CA ASP A 951 21.39 -9.48 -29.64
C ASP A 951 22.86 -9.88 -29.41
N PHE A 952 23.14 -11.19 -29.24
CA PHE A 952 24.50 -11.66 -29.03
C PHE A 952 25.40 -11.43 -30.24
N ILE A 953 24.90 -11.73 -31.45
CA ILE A 953 25.68 -11.59 -32.69
C ILE A 953 25.97 -10.13 -33.01
N ILE A 954 25.06 -9.19 -32.70
CA ILE A 954 25.21 -7.77 -33.02
C ILE A 954 25.96 -6.99 -31.93
N THR A 955 25.78 -7.31 -30.64
CA THR A 955 26.44 -6.57 -29.53
C THR A 955 27.74 -7.21 -29.04
N GLY A 956 27.86 -8.54 -29.17
CA GLY A 956 28.90 -9.35 -28.54
C GLY A 956 28.73 -9.58 -27.03
N ARG A 957 27.72 -8.98 -26.38
CA ARG A 957 27.55 -9.04 -24.91
C ARG A 957 26.61 -10.17 -24.50
N GLU A 958 27.09 -11.05 -23.63
CA GLU A 958 26.32 -12.19 -23.10
C GLU A 958 25.09 -11.73 -22.28
N GLU A 959 25.25 -10.65 -21.50
CA GLU A 959 24.25 -10.16 -20.56
C GLU A 959 23.02 -9.58 -21.27
N ILE A 960 23.20 -8.85 -22.37
CA ILE A 960 22.09 -8.31 -23.18
C ILE A 960 21.27 -9.47 -23.77
N ALA A 961 21.94 -10.41 -24.44
CA ALA A 961 21.30 -11.57 -25.06
C ALA A 961 20.55 -12.46 -24.05
N MET A 962 21.16 -12.73 -22.88
CA MET A 962 20.50 -13.45 -21.79
C MET A 962 19.32 -12.68 -21.20
N THR A 963 19.35 -11.34 -21.22
CA THR A 963 18.20 -10.51 -20.82
C THR A 963 17.03 -10.69 -21.78
N SER A 964 17.26 -10.64 -23.09
CA SER A 964 16.21 -10.85 -24.09
C SER A 964 15.66 -12.28 -24.09
N LYS A 965 16.51 -13.29 -23.85
CA LYS A 965 16.06 -14.65 -23.56
C LYS A 965 15.15 -14.72 -22.33
N SER A 966 15.52 -14.05 -21.25
CA SER A 966 14.73 -13.97 -20.01
C SER A 966 13.39 -13.26 -20.24
N MET A 967 13.38 -12.13 -20.96
CA MET A 967 12.17 -11.38 -21.30
C MET A 967 11.20 -12.19 -22.19
N MET A 968 11.71 -12.98 -23.14
CA MET A 968 10.87 -13.88 -23.93
C MET A 968 10.30 -15.06 -23.14
N VAL A 969 11.01 -15.56 -22.12
CA VAL A 969 10.45 -16.55 -21.18
C VAL A 969 9.35 -15.90 -20.32
N GLU A 970 9.59 -14.69 -19.79
CA GLU A 970 8.62 -13.97 -18.98
C GLU A 970 7.36 -13.59 -19.77
N TYR A 971 7.49 -13.17 -21.03
CA TYR A 971 6.35 -12.88 -21.90
C TYR A 971 5.53 -14.15 -22.22
N LYS A 972 6.21 -15.27 -22.57
CA LYS A 972 5.55 -16.57 -22.78
C LYS A 972 4.80 -17.02 -21.51
N GLN A 973 5.35 -16.77 -20.33
CA GLN A 973 4.68 -17.06 -19.06
C GLN A 973 3.50 -16.11 -18.79
N ALA A 974 3.66 -14.80 -18.98
CA ALA A 974 2.60 -13.82 -18.80
C ALA A 974 1.39 -14.09 -19.71
N MET A 975 1.61 -14.45 -20.98
CA MET A 975 0.56 -14.89 -21.93
C MET A 975 -0.19 -16.15 -21.46
N ASN A 976 0.48 -17.07 -20.77
CA ASN A 976 -0.15 -18.25 -20.20
C ASN A 976 -0.92 -17.91 -18.89
N ASP A 977 -0.33 -17.09 -18.03
CA ASP A 977 -0.95 -16.63 -16.77
C ASP A 977 -2.21 -15.78 -17.01
N THR A 978 -2.22 -14.99 -18.08
CA THR A 978 -3.35 -14.12 -18.50
C THR A 978 -4.31 -14.80 -19.47
N LYS A 979 -4.22 -16.13 -19.67
CA LYS A 979 -5.17 -16.83 -20.54
C LYS A 979 -6.59 -16.79 -19.95
N MET A 980 -7.57 -16.51 -20.80
CA MET A 980 -8.99 -16.61 -20.45
C MET A 980 -9.37 -18.06 -20.10
N VAL A 981 -10.21 -18.24 -19.07
CA VAL A 981 -10.68 -19.56 -18.60
C VAL A 981 -12.20 -19.60 -18.59
N VAL A 982 -12.77 -20.76 -18.94
CA VAL A 982 -14.22 -20.97 -18.85
C VAL A 982 -14.60 -21.18 -17.38
N THR A 983 -15.56 -20.37 -16.93
CA THR A 983 -16.16 -20.41 -15.59
C THR A 983 -17.67 -20.40 -15.73
N CYS A 984 -18.35 -21.19 -14.91
CA CYS A 984 -19.81 -21.17 -14.88
C CYS A 984 -20.37 -20.08 -13.95
N GLY A 985 -19.48 -19.37 -13.25
CA GLY A 985 -19.83 -18.45 -12.16
C GLY A 985 -20.34 -19.16 -10.92
N TYR A 986 -20.49 -18.41 -9.83
CA TYR A 986 -20.95 -19.00 -8.57
C TYR A 986 -22.37 -19.56 -8.68
N LEU A 987 -22.53 -20.78 -8.17
CA LEU A 987 -23.83 -21.41 -8.03
C LEU A 987 -24.39 -21.12 -6.62
N GLU A 988 -25.63 -20.67 -6.56
CA GLU A 988 -26.29 -20.29 -5.30
C GLU A 988 -26.50 -21.49 -4.36
N THR A 989 -26.24 -21.27 -3.07
CA THR A 989 -26.51 -22.27 -2.02
C THR A 989 -27.98 -22.16 -1.59
N PRO A 990 -28.79 -23.22 -1.75
CA PRO A 990 -30.20 -23.22 -1.33
C PRO A 990 -30.36 -23.06 0.19
N SER A 991 -31.48 -22.52 0.65
CA SER A 991 -31.76 -22.41 2.09
C SER A 991 -31.84 -23.79 2.77
N ASN A 992 -31.19 -23.95 3.93
CA ASN A 992 -31.04 -25.23 4.66
C ASN A 992 -30.27 -26.29 3.84
N CYS A 993 -29.22 -25.85 3.13
CA CYS A 993 -28.32 -26.68 2.36
C CYS A 993 -26.86 -26.25 2.56
N SER A 994 -25.96 -27.23 2.60
CA SER A 994 -24.52 -27.04 2.47
C SER A 994 -24.08 -27.35 1.04
N LYS A 995 -23.35 -26.42 0.43
CA LYS A 995 -22.75 -26.53 -0.91
C LYS A 995 -21.26 -26.82 -0.78
N PHE A 996 -20.78 -27.82 -1.50
CA PHE A 996 -19.39 -28.26 -1.51
C PHE A 996 -18.80 -28.07 -2.90
N ALA A 997 -17.75 -27.27 -3.00
CA ALA A 997 -17.07 -26.96 -4.25
C ALA A 997 -15.55 -26.86 -4.03
N ASP A 998 -14.78 -27.14 -5.08
CA ASP A 998 -13.33 -26.96 -5.08
C ASP A 998 -12.93 -25.68 -5.82
N ASN A 999 -13.58 -25.42 -6.97
CA ASN A 999 -13.57 -24.20 -7.79
C ASN A 999 -14.82 -24.16 -8.73
N TYR A 1000 -14.96 -23.13 -9.57
CA TYR A 1000 -16.11 -22.88 -10.47
C TYR A 1000 -15.79 -22.97 -11.98
N LEU A 1001 -14.64 -23.56 -12.31
CA LEU A 1001 -14.11 -23.63 -13.68
C LEU A 1001 -14.67 -24.83 -14.46
N GLU A 1002 -14.49 -24.82 -15.79
CA GLU A 1002 -14.88 -25.93 -16.68
C GLU A 1002 -14.51 -27.31 -16.11
N GLY A 1003 -15.48 -28.22 -16.14
CA GLY A 1003 -15.34 -29.59 -15.64
C GLY A 1003 -15.45 -29.75 -14.12
N SER A 1004 -15.46 -28.67 -13.33
CA SER A 1004 -15.58 -28.77 -11.87
C SER A 1004 -16.94 -29.32 -11.42
N LEU A 1005 -16.97 -29.89 -10.22
CA LEU A 1005 -18.16 -30.52 -9.64
C LEU A 1005 -18.57 -29.81 -8.34
N VAL A 1006 -19.78 -29.28 -8.31
CA VAL A 1006 -20.44 -28.74 -7.12
C VAL A 1006 -21.40 -29.78 -6.57
N ARG A 1007 -21.28 -30.11 -5.29
CA ARG A 1007 -22.13 -31.09 -4.59
C ARG A 1007 -22.98 -30.41 -3.53
N PHE A 1008 -24.24 -30.81 -3.43
CA PHE A 1008 -25.18 -30.32 -2.43
C PHE A 1008 -25.52 -31.40 -1.40
N GLU A 1009 -25.80 -30.94 -0.18
CA GLU A 1009 -26.29 -31.78 0.92
C GLU A 1009 -27.24 -30.96 1.79
N CYS A 1010 -28.47 -31.43 2.00
CA CYS A 1010 -29.42 -30.73 2.86
C CYS A 1010 -29.05 -30.85 4.34
N ASP A 1011 -29.46 -29.87 5.12
CA ASP A 1011 -29.26 -29.89 6.56
C ASP A 1011 -30.27 -30.81 7.27
N SER A 1012 -30.00 -31.12 8.55
CA SER A 1012 -30.71 -32.16 9.27
C SER A 1012 -32.23 -31.89 9.35
N GLY A 1013 -33.03 -32.87 8.93
CA GLY A 1013 -34.50 -32.75 8.82
C GLY A 1013 -35.01 -32.17 7.49
N PHE A 1014 -34.15 -32.00 6.48
CA PHE A 1014 -34.51 -31.61 5.12
C PHE A 1014 -34.09 -32.68 4.10
N VAL A 1015 -34.89 -32.85 3.04
CA VAL A 1015 -34.71 -33.81 1.95
C VAL A 1015 -34.44 -33.07 0.65
N LEU A 1016 -33.47 -33.56 -0.12
CA LEU A 1016 -33.02 -32.95 -1.38
C LEU A 1016 -33.98 -33.28 -2.54
N THR A 1017 -34.40 -32.25 -3.27
CA THR A 1017 -35.04 -32.32 -4.59
C THR A 1017 -34.07 -31.75 -5.63
N GLY A 1018 -34.10 -32.22 -6.89
CA GLY A 1018 -33.21 -31.78 -7.96
C GLY A 1018 -31.83 -32.46 -7.95
N SER A 1019 -30.85 -31.88 -8.62
CA SER A 1019 -29.51 -32.49 -8.74
C SER A 1019 -28.72 -32.46 -7.43
N LYS A 1020 -28.19 -33.61 -7.00
CA LYS A 1020 -27.28 -33.69 -5.84
C LYS A 1020 -25.85 -33.23 -6.18
N VAL A 1021 -25.43 -33.38 -7.43
CA VAL A 1021 -24.15 -32.91 -7.97
C VAL A 1021 -24.44 -32.22 -9.29
N ARG A 1022 -23.76 -31.11 -9.56
CA ARG A 1022 -23.83 -30.37 -10.83
C ARG A 1022 -22.41 -30.13 -11.34
N GLN A 1023 -22.21 -30.22 -12.65
CA GLN A 1023 -20.93 -30.00 -13.33
C GLN A 1023 -20.92 -28.67 -14.09
N CYS A 1024 -19.79 -27.99 -14.08
CA CYS A 1024 -19.57 -26.83 -14.94
C CYS A 1024 -19.25 -27.29 -16.36
N LEU A 1025 -20.05 -26.87 -17.33
CA LEU A 1025 -19.89 -27.20 -18.74
C LEU A 1025 -18.98 -26.21 -19.48
N ASN A 1026 -18.52 -26.61 -20.66
CA ASN A 1026 -17.60 -25.83 -21.50
C ASN A 1026 -18.24 -24.60 -22.16
N ASP A 1027 -19.55 -24.39 -21.99
CA ASP A 1027 -20.30 -23.19 -22.39
C ASP A 1027 -20.51 -22.18 -21.24
N GLY A 1028 -19.96 -22.43 -20.05
CA GLY A 1028 -20.15 -21.58 -18.88
C GLY A 1028 -21.52 -21.74 -18.20
N THR A 1029 -22.20 -22.88 -18.39
CA THR A 1029 -23.45 -23.24 -17.72
C THR A 1029 -23.31 -24.43 -16.77
N TRP A 1030 -24.17 -24.47 -15.74
CA TRP A 1030 -24.24 -25.58 -14.78
C TRP A 1030 -25.26 -26.62 -15.25
N ASP A 1031 -24.83 -27.88 -15.41
CA ASP A 1031 -25.70 -28.99 -15.81
C ASP A 1031 -26.81 -29.30 -14.77
N GLY A 1032 -27.73 -30.22 -15.09
CA GLY A 1032 -28.69 -30.75 -14.11
C GLY A 1032 -29.81 -29.81 -13.65
N GLU A 1033 -30.58 -30.26 -12.65
CA GLU A 1033 -31.77 -29.57 -12.14
C GLU A 1033 -31.48 -28.72 -10.89
N GLU A 1034 -32.29 -27.69 -10.66
CA GLU A 1034 -32.20 -26.82 -9.47
C GLU A 1034 -32.38 -27.60 -8.16
N THR A 1035 -31.40 -27.46 -7.26
CA THR A 1035 -31.38 -28.15 -5.96
C THR A 1035 -32.26 -27.42 -4.94
N ILE A 1036 -33.20 -28.13 -4.32
CA ILE A 1036 -34.08 -27.55 -3.29
C ILE A 1036 -34.20 -28.49 -2.08
N CYS A 1037 -33.88 -27.98 -0.89
CA CYS A 1037 -34.02 -28.71 0.38
C CYS A 1037 -35.39 -28.46 1.02
N LYS A 1038 -36.19 -29.50 1.18
CA LYS A 1038 -37.57 -29.43 1.68
C LYS A 1038 -37.71 -30.19 3.00
N LYS A 1039 -38.36 -29.59 4.00
CA LYS A 1039 -38.50 -30.18 5.34
C LYS A 1039 -39.22 -31.53 5.30
N GLU A 1040 -38.68 -32.51 6.00
CA GLU A 1040 -39.14 -33.89 5.99
C GLU A 1040 -40.54 -34.06 6.62
N GLN A 1041 -41.56 -34.37 5.82
CA GLN A 1041 -42.95 -34.52 6.30
C GLN A 1041 -43.29 -35.94 6.79
N LEU A 1042 -42.37 -36.62 7.49
CA LEU A 1042 -42.56 -38.01 7.93
C LEU A 1042 -43.71 -38.21 8.94
N GLY A 1043 -44.17 -37.14 9.60
CA GLY A 1043 -45.25 -37.20 10.58
C GLY A 1043 -46.59 -37.68 10.03
N TYR A 1044 -46.94 -37.35 8.78
CA TYR A 1044 -48.26 -37.70 8.22
C TYR A 1044 -48.46 -39.22 8.06
N LEU A 1045 -47.43 -39.95 7.65
CA LEU A 1045 -47.52 -41.41 7.51
C LEU A 1045 -47.65 -42.12 8.87
N TRP A 1046 -47.01 -41.59 9.92
CA TRP A 1046 -47.18 -42.09 11.29
C TRP A 1046 -48.58 -41.80 11.84
N ILE A 1047 -49.12 -40.60 11.60
CA ILE A 1047 -50.50 -40.23 11.97
C ILE A 1047 -51.50 -41.12 11.24
N ILE A 1048 -51.36 -41.32 9.92
CA ILE A 1048 -52.21 -42.22 9.14
C ILE A 1048 -52.08 -43.66 9.66
N GLY A 1049 -50.87 -44.13 9.98
CA GLY A 1049 -50.64 -45.45 10.58
C GLY A 1049 -51.35 -45.62 11.93
N CYS A 1050 -51.27 -44.63 12.82
CA CYS A 1050 -51.98 -44.62 14.10
C CYS A 1050 -53.51 -44.56 13.92
N VAL A 1051 -54.02 -43.76 12.98
CA VAL A 1051 -55.46 -43.67 12.68
C VAL A 1051 -55.97 -44.98 12.10
N VAL A 1052 -55.25 -45.60 11.16
CA VAL A 1052 -55.60 -46.92 10.60
C VAL A 1052 -55.52 -48.00 11.69
N ALA A 1053 -54.51 -48.01 12.55
CA ALA A 1053 -54.42 -48.94 13.67
C ALA A 1053 -55.58 -48.75 14.67
N ALA A 1054 -55.95 -47.51 15.00
CA ALA A 1054 -57.10 -47.20 15.86
C ALA A 1054 -58.43 -47.63 15.21
N LEU A 1055 -58.61 -47.39 13.91
CA LEU A 1055 -59.80 -47.84 13.16
C LEU A 1055 -59.87 -49.37 13.09
N VAL A 1056 -58.74 -50.06 12.88
CA VAL A 1056 -58.67 -51.53 12.92
C VAL A 1056 -58.97 -52.06 14.33
N LEU A 1057 -58.46 -51.43 15.39
CA LEU A 1057 -58.78 -51.81 16.77
C LEU A 1057 -60.26 -51.56 17.12
N LEU A 1058 -60.85 -50.46 16.65
CA LEU A 1058 -62.28 -50.18 16.78
C LEU A 1058 -63.13 -51.18 16.00
N LEU A 1059 -62.70 -51.58 14.79
CA LEU A 1059 -63.41 -52.52 13.94
C LEU A 1059 -63.29 -53.97 14.46
N VAL A 1060 -62.12 -54.36 14.98
CA VAL A 1060 -61.94 -55.62 15.75
C VAL A 1060 -62.77 -55.58 17.03
N GLY A 1061 -62.80 -54.45 17.75
CA GLY A 1061 -63.65 -54.25 18.92
C GLY A 1061 -65.15 -54.41 18.59
N ALA A 1062 -65.61 -53.81 17.49
CA ALA A 1062 -66.97 -53.96 16.98
C ALA A 1062 -67.29 -55.40 16.56
N ILE A 1063 -66.35 -56.11 15.92
CA ILE A 1063 -66.47 -57.54 15.59
C ILE A 1063 -66.55 -58.40 16.86
N VAL A 1064 -65.73 -58.14 17.88
CA VAL A 1064 -65.77 -58.84 19.18
C VAL A 1064 -67.09 -58.56 19.91
N ILE A 1065 -67.56 -57.32 19.91
CA ILE A 1065 -68.88 -56.94 20.46
C ILE A 1065 -70.00 -57.65 19.69
N PHE A 1066 -69.96 -57.68 18.36
CA PHE A 1066 -70.92 -58.40 17.51
C PHE A 1066 -70.90 -59.91 17.77
N ILE A 1067 -69.72 -60.53 17.94
CA ILE A 1067 -69.56 -61.94 18.32
C ILE A 1067 -70.10 -62.19 19.73
N CYS A 1068 -69.89 -61.28 20.68
CA CYS A 1068 -70.45 -61.37 22.03
C CYS A 1068 -71.98 -61.21 22.06
N ILE A 1069 -72.55 -60.31 21.25
CA ILE A 1069 -74.00 -60.17 21.06
C ILE A 1069 -74.57 -61.42 20.39
N ARG A 1070 -73.89 -61.97 19.38
CA ARG A 1070 -74.31 -63.21 18.70
C ARG A 1070 -74.22 -64.43 19.63
N LYS A 1071 -73.17 -64.56 20.45
CA LYS A 1071 -73.07 -65.57 21.51
C LYS A 1071 -74.14 -65.39 22.61
N ARG A 1072 -74.47 -64.16 23.00
CA ARG A 1072 -75.60 -63.88 23.91
C ARG A 1072 -76.96 -64.26 23.32
N ARG A 1073 -77.19 -64.08 22.01
CA ARG A 1073 -78.40 -64.53 21.32
C ARG A 1073 -78.52 -66.07 21.21
N VAL A 1074 -77.41 -66.80 21.10
CA VAL A 1074 -77.44 -68.27 21.05
C VAL A 1074 -77.68 -68.92 22.42
N ARG A 1075 -77.23 -68.30 23.53
CA ARG A 1075 -77.34 -68.88 24.88
C ARG A 1075 -78.64 -68.54 25.65
N LYS A 1076 -79.74 -68.26 24.95
CA LYS A 1076 -81.05 -68.00 25.59
C LYS A 1076 -82.27 -68.48 24.78
N ASN A 1077 -82.10 -69.57 24.05
CA ASN A 1077 -83.13 -70.18 23.19
C ASN A 1077 -83.34 -71.68 23.47
N SER A 1078 -83.12 -72.08 24.72
CA SER A 1078 -83.52 -73.33 25.37
C SER A 1078 -83.70 -73.01 26.86
N GLU A 1079 -84.59 -73.74 27.55
CA GLU A 1079 -85.11 -73.45 28.91
C GLU A 1079 -85.94 -72.13 29.00
N TYR A 1080 -87.27 -72.15 29.14
CA TYR A 1080 -88.23 -73.26 29.19
C TYR A 1080 -89.57 -72.91 28.51
N GLU A 1081 -90.16 -73.88 27.82
CA GLU A 1081 -91.62 -73.97 27.69
C GLU A 1081 -92.19 -74.61 28.98
N THR A 1082 -92.97 -73.83 29.75
CA THR A 1082 -93.87 -74.25 30.86
C THR A 1082 -94.49 -72.97 31.44
N ALA A 1083 -95.25 -72.18 30.68
CA ALA A 1083 -96.55 -72.49 30.07
C ALA A 1083 -97.67 -72.75 31.11
N ALA A 1084 -98.64 -71.83 31.11
CA ALA A 1084 -99.98 -71.92 31.71
C ALA A 1084 -100.13 -72.08 33.25
N VAL A 1085 -100.23 -70.94 33.95
CA VAL A 1085 -101.38 -70.67 34.84
C VAL A 1085 -101.86 -69.23 34.55
N VAL A 1086 -103.17 -69.05 34.39
CA VAL A 1086 -103.86 -67.75 34.34
C VAL A 1086 -104.68 -67.62 35.61
N TYR A 1087 -104.64 -66.47 36.29
CA TYR A 1087 -105.72 -66.05 37.20
C TYR A 1087 -105.79 -64.52 37.32
N GLU A 1088 -107.01 -64.03 37.51
CA GLU A 1088 -107.35 -62.60 37.62
C GLU A 1088 -107.07 -62.01 39.02
N VAL A 1089 -107.05 -60.68 39.13
CA VAL A 1089 -108.07 -59.89 39.88
C VAL A 1089 -107.69 -58.39 39.85
N ALA A 1090 -108.69 -57.52 39.71
CA ALA A 1090 -108.53 -56.06 39.69
C ALA A 1090 -108.63 -55.42 41.09
N LYS A 1091 -107.96 -54.26 41.28
CA LYS A 1091 -108.19 -53.16 42.26
C LYS A 1091 -107.03 -52.14 42.18
N ASP A 1092 -107.16 -50.81 42.14
CA ASP A 1092 -108.15 -49.83 42.69
C ASP A 1092 -108.22 -49.92 44.23
N THR A 1093 -107.83 -48.92 45.02
CA THR A 1093 -108.28 -47.50 45.06
C THR A 1093 -107.20 -46.65 45.77
N LYS A 1094 -106.98 -45.36 45.45
CA LYS A 1094 -107.65 -44.12 45.97
C LYS A 1094 -107.60 -43.98 47.51
N LYS A 1095 -107.49 -42.80 48.14
CA LYS A 1095 -107.85 -41.38 47.85
C LYS A 1095 -106.95 -40.45 48.73
N ASP A 1096 -106.97 -39.11 48.80
CA ASP A 1096 -107.91 -38.04 48.41
C ASP A 1096 -107.17 -36.66 48.34
N GLN A 1097 -107.66 -35.70 47.52
CA GLN A 1097 -107.55 -34.20 47.66
C GLN A 1097 -106.15 -33.52 47.70
N ASN A 1098 -105.89 -32.26 47.30
CA ASN A 1098 -106.62 -31.07 46.75
C ASN A 1098 -105.54 -30.04 46.22
N THR A 1099 -105.73 -28.92 45.49
CA THR A 1099 -106.70 -28.32 44.53
C THR A 1099 -106.16 -26.95 44.01
N TYR A 1100 -106.62 -26.46 42.84
CA TYR A 1100 -106.65 -25.03 42.36
C TYR A 1100 -105.34 -24.32 41.90
N GLU A 1101 -105.33 -23.39 40.91
CA GLU A 1101 -106.15 -23.20 39.67
C GLU A 1101 -105.52 -22.12 38.73
N GLU A 1102 -105.66 -22.30 37.39
CA GLU A 1102 -105.81 -21.35 36.24
C GLU A 1102 -105.23 -19.90 36.18
N PRO A 1103 -105.31 -19.14 35.05
CA PRO A 1103 -105.81 -19.41 33.67
C PRO A 1103 -104.68 -19.23 32.59
N GLU A 1104 -104.83 -18.98 31.27
CA GLU A 1104 -105.96 -18.86 30.30
C GLU A 1104 -105.54 -19.33 28.87
N ASN A 1105 -106.06 -18.72 27.77
CA ASN A 1105 -105.79 -19.01 26.34
C ASN A 1105 -105.90 -17.65 25.53
N PRO A 1106 -106.28 -17.50 24.22
CA PRO A 1106 -106.60 -18.44 23.12
C PRO A 1106 -105.97 -18.18 21.71
N THR A 1107 -105.79 -19.28 20.95
CA THR A 1107 -106.02 -19.49 19.48
C THR A 1107 -105.67 -18.47 18.37
N ALA A 1108 -105.03 -18.97 17.30
CA ALA A 1108 -105.48 -18.83 15.88
C ALA A 1108 -104.77 -19.85 14.94
N TYR A 1109 -105.30 -20.09 13.73
CA TYR A 1109 -104.74 -20.93 12.66
C TYR A 1109 -104.43 -20.09 11.40
N ASP A 1110 -103.46 -20.47 10.56
CA ASP A 1110 -103.69 -20.84 9.14
C ASP A 1110 -102.46 -21.45 8.42
N VAL A 1111 -102.56 -21.72 7.11
CA VAL A 1111 -101.72 -22.68 6.32
C VAL A 1111 -101.16 -22.02 5.01
N PRO A 1112 -100.50 -22.73 4.06
CA PRO A 1112 -99.07 -23.13 3.97
C PRO A 1112 -98.18 -22.27 3.03
N GLY A 1113 -96.87 -22.56 2.98
CA GLY A 1113 -95.93 -22.05 1.95
C GLY A 1113 -94.84 -23.07 1.58
N ASN A 1114 -94.53 -23.20 0.28
CA ASN A 1114 -93.75 -24.31 -0.33
C ASN A 1114 -92.24 -23.91 -0.59
N PRO A 1115 -91.38 -24.58 -1.40
CA PRO A 1115 -90.04 -24.93 -0.91
C PRO A 1115 -88.85 -24.59 -1.86
N TYR A 1116 -87.66 -25.10 -1.51
CA TYR A 1116 -86.54 -25.52 -2.39
C TYR A 1116 -85.95 -24.57 -3.49
N GLU A 1117 -84.62 -24.37 -3.37
CA GLU A 1117 -83.57 -24.62 -4.41
C GLU A 1117 -82.87 -23.51 -5.25
N VAL A 1118 -81.55 -23.76 -5.47
CA VAL A 1118 -80.58 -23.29 -6.50
C VAL A 1118 -80.12 -21.77 -6.53
N PRO A 1119 -79.10 -21.32 -7.33
CA PRO A 1119 -77.91 -20.69 -6.71
C PRO A 1119 -77.29 -19.45 -7.42
N ALA A 1120 -76.03 -19.14 -7.06
CA ALA A 1120 -74.95 -18.53 -7.86
C ALA A 1120 -74.90 -17.01 -8.15
N GLY A 1121 -73.66 -16.52 -8.31
CA GLY A 1121 -73.31 -15.74 -9.51
C GLY A 1121 -73.35 -14.20 -9.47
N ARG A 1122 -72.49 -13.57 -8.65
CA ARG A 1122 -71.78 -12.28 -8.89
C ARG A 1122 -72.38 -11.27 -9.90
N ALA A 1123 -72.86 -10.12 -9.40
CA ALA A 1123 -72.92 -8.85 -10.16
C ALA A 1123 -72.88 -7.64 -9.20
N ASP A 1124 -72.26 -6.54 -9.63
CA ASP A 1124 -72.08 -5.31 -8.83
C ASP A 1124 -73.20 -4.26 -9.07
N LYS A 1125 -73.54 -3.47 -8.03
CA LYS A 1125 -74.14 -2.12 -8.12
C LYS A 1125 -74.11 -1.38 -6.76
N ILE A 1126 -73.32 -0.32 -6.64
CA ILE A 1126 -73.69 1.12 -6.75
C ILE A 1126 -74.55 1.65 -5.58
N GLU A 1127 -73.85 2.36 -4.68
CA GLU A 1127 -74.15 3.64 -4.02
C GLU A 1127 -75.58 4.20 -3.94
N ASN A 1128 -75.97 4.68 -2.74
CA ASN A 1128 -75.87 6.11 -2.37
C ASN A 1128 -76.01 6.29 -0.84
N ILE A 1129 -75.58 7.39 -0.20
CA ILE A 1129 -76.18 8.75 -0.24
C ILE A 1129 -75.14 9.82 0.16
N TYR A 1130 -75.01 10.90 -0.64
CA TYR A 1130 -74.80 12.35 -0.34
C TYR A 1130 -74.02 12.79 0.95
N SER A 1131 -73.21 13.88 1.03
CA SER A 1131 -72.77 14.99 0.13
C SER A 1131 -71.91 15.99 0.97
N ASN A 1132 -71.01 16.88 0.49
CA ASN A 1132 -70.45 17.19 -0.83
C ASN A 1132 -69.10 17.97 -0.74
N GLU A 1133 -68.53 18.25 -1.91
CA GLU A 1133 -67.57 19.29 -2.38
C GLU A 1133 -67.54 20.71 -1.73
N PRO A 1134 -66.54 21.60 -2.06
CA PRO A 1134 -65.20 21.37 -2.70
C PRO A 1134 -64.01 22.27 -2.21
N ALA A 1135 -62.84 22.02 -2.82
CA ALA A 1135 -61.77 22.98 -3.23
C ALA A 1135 -60.70 23.51 -2.22
N GLY A 1136 -59.55 23.91 -2.78
CA GLY A 1136 -58.35 24.48 -2.13
C GLY A 1136 -57.26 23.42 -1.88
N GLU A 1137 -56.11 23.39 -2.56
CA GLU A 1137 -54.97 24.34 -2.64
C GLU A 1137 -53.99 24.34 -1.45
N ASN A 1138 -52.70 24.21 -1.79
CA ASN A 1138 -51.54 24.91 -1.24
C ASN A 1138 -51.08 24.74 0.25
N VAL A 1139 -49.88 24.13 0.38
CA VAL A 1139 -48.66 24.75 0.97
C VAL A 1139 -48.42 24.76 2.51
N TYR A 1140 -47.17 24.39 2.86
CA TYR A 1140 -46.31 24.69 4.03
C TYR A 1140 -46.50 24.08 5.46
N GLU A 1141 -45.37 23.52 5.92
CA GLU A 1141 -44.68 23.68 7.23
C GLU A 1141 -45.10 23.01 8.57
N ASN A 1142 -44.05 22.47 9.23
CA ASN A 1142 -43.67 22.60 10.65
C ASN A 1142 -44.75 22.72 11.75
N THR A 1143 -44.79 21.76 12.70
CA THR A 1143 -44.02 21.89 13.97
C THR A 1143 -44.03 20.68 14.93
N LYS A 1144 -42.81 20.29 15.36
CA LYS A 1144 -42.33 20.02 16.73
C LYS A 1144 -43.23 19.37 17.82
N ARG A 1145 -42.59 18.38 18.49
CA ARG A 1145 -42.71 17.96 19.92
C ARG A 1145 -43.96 17.18 20.34
N LYS A 1146 -43.71 15.92 20.71
CA LYS A 1146 -43.28 15.69 22.11
C LYS A 1146 -42.10 14.73 22.19
#